data_AF-A0AB36TF10-F1
#
_entry.id   AF-A0AB36TF10-F1
#
_cell.length_a   1.000
_cell.length_b   1.000
_cell.length_c   1.000
_cell.angle_alpha   90.00
_cell.angle_beta   90.00
_cell.angle_gamma   90.00
#
_symmetry.space_group_name_H-M   'P 1'
#
loop_
_entity.id
_entity.type
_entity.pdbx_description
1 polymer ?
#
loop_
_entity_poly.entity_id
_entity_poly.type
_entity_poly.pdbx_seq_one_letter_code
_entity_poly.pdbx_strand_id
1 'polypeptide(L)'
;MKRIILAMFVICFSILCIGCNSREKNYNQKDELMEEDNQNIEDIFNENDTKSQTIAQFGFGFISENFSEREVYEYNGKEVCIPYYVEGMEEKVKADFGLMFFVDGIPQPYRIRRKNGTVTEEQFMHKFSLGYNEREEFDVVFTPVAGKKGDRIGVISATILKPDFIPEDENRPVYGVYHSLAANKPSEIYFKSEFVNEKELRGYSKYVLEDIPEELKSNVGSEANAFDDIDTMTRTEIIYDDKSKNVIYAKNGKVKFKFRIYGGPEIEYNTTIFVNHKPVRIMNSDYLAAKIEKGKMCTFDLELDISDYERLNTIYAISNPSGKGYFADIYFPIKTNSILLVNDLKSSTQSQGNKNSAHKNYLDLSKSGTLAQDKDYSRYLDVDYESGYMLLMENGKSSPVKQITIEKNSFIEKALEFDKGYIIVTAYADRPVELTEESGFKFIDFPQDVKRRLVKIYDKNLNLQKEIDFVDIFPQKNNYHQTIVSKMTVSRDGKKIIWAESSPKLYMYDVETGKTSEILNETSNNICFSSVLFAGDDIVFYGIRVNEEGTFYYGAFEPQSKKMNVFAEKNFNCVRMRVSQKYVVFEEDRNPMKSSSGRLLGIDLQTKKNFKMQLDGEENNMAIATNDGKYLIAIKSNSDGSHCIRQYKLKSDKIVHEEIVAPEMGIPIEIYTRDEPSTCIILFQKDNGEVISCKYNCKEE
;
A
#
# COMPACT_ATOMS: atom_id res chain seq x y z
N MET A 1 23.28 -53.34 -16.73
CA MET A 1 22.79 -52.32 -15.77
C MET A 1 21.59 -51.56 -16.34
N LYS A 2 20.37 -52.14 -16.34
CA LYS A 2 19.11 -51.46 -16.78
C LYS A 2 17.83 -51.94 -16.04
N ARG A 3 17.96 -52.54 -14.84
CA ARG A 3 16.81 -53.08 -14.06
C ARG A 3 16.74 -52.64 -12.59
N ILE A 4 17.61 -51.73 -12.14
CA ILE A 4 17.61 -51.21 -10.75
C ILE A 4 16.94 -49.82 -10.68
N ILE A 5 17.09 -48.98 -11.71
CA ILE A 5 16.57 -47.61 -11.72
C ILE A 5 15.02 -47.57 -11.77
N LEU A 6 14.37 -48.56 -12.42
CA LEU A 6 12.91 -48.62 -12.51
C LEU A 6 12.23 -49.07 -11.20
N ALA A 7 12.98 -49.64 -10.25
CA ALA A 7 12.43 -50.15 -8.99
C ALA A 7 12.23 -49.05 -7.93
N MET A 8 13.01 -47.97 -7.97
CA MET A 8 12.87 -46.86 -7.00
C MET A 8 11.71 -45.91 -7.31
N PHE A 9 11.31 -45.78 -8.59
CA PHE A 9 10.25 -44.84 -8.99
C PHE A 9 8.82 -45.34 -8.77
N VAL A 10 8.62 -46.62 -8.46
CA VAL A 10 7.28 -47.22 -8.23
C VAL A 10 6.93 -47.27 -6.73
N ILE A 11 7.90 -47.12 -5.82
CA ILE A 11 7.70 -47.27 -4.37
C ILE A 11 7.20 -45.98 -3.70
N CYS A 12 7.35 -44.82 -4.35
CA CYS A 12 6.95 -43.51 -3.79
C CYS A 12 5.51 -43.08 -4.10
N PHE A 13 4.66 -43.92 -4.73
CA PHE A 13 3.36 -43.49 -5.26
C PHE A 13 2.15 -44.34 -4.83
N SER A 14 2.26 -45.13 -3.76
CA SER A 14 1.21 -46.09 -3.36
C SER A 14 1.01 -46.29 -1.85
N ILE A 15 1.23 -45.26 -1.02
CA ILE A 15 0.88 -45.28 0.41
C ILE A 15 0.21 -43.96 0.84
N LEU A 16 -0.92 -43.62 0.20
CA LEU A 16 -1.90 -42.67 0.72
C LEU A 16 -3.32 -43.20 0.43
N CYS A 17 -4.21 -42.97 1.41
CA CYS A 17 -5.65 -43.30 1.47
C CYS A 17 -6.05 -44.75 1.89
N ILE A 18 -6.99 -44.79 2.85
CA ILE A 18 -7.74 -45.96 3.40
C ILE A 18 -6.89 -46.99 4.19
N GLY A 19 -7.24 -47.42 5.41
CA GLY A 19 -8.31 -47.00 6.32
C GLY A 19 -8.58 -48.01 7.46
N CYS A 20 -9.23 -47.56 8.55
CA CYS A 20 -9.91 -48.36 9.59
C CYS A 20 -9.11 -49.27 10.59
N ASN A 21 -8.86 -48.70 11.79
CA ASN A 21 -9.57 -49.04 13.05
C ASN A 21 -8.86 -49.80 14.22
N SER A 22 -9.16 -49.30 15.44
CA SER A 22 -9.27 -49.95 16.77
C SER A 22 -8.13 -50.80 17.38
N ARG A 23 -7.49 -50.25 18.41
CA ARG A 23 -7.35 -50.82 19.78
C ARG A 23 -6.75 -49.77 20.73
N GLU A 24 -7.56 -49.07 21.50
CA GLU A 24 -7.95 -49.41 22.88
C GLU A 24 -6.80 -49.50 23.90
N LYS A 25 -6.80 -48.56 24.85
CA LYS A 25 -6.87 -48.88 26.28
C LYS A 25 -7.82 -47.90 26.97
N ASN A 26 -8.93 -48.41 27.47
CA ASN A 26 -9.95 -47.63 28.18
C ASN A 26 -9.51 -47.34 29.62
N TYR A 27 -10.02 -46.25 30.19
CA TYR A 27 -10.64 -46.28 31.53
C TYR A 27 -11.74 -45.22 31.63
N ASN A 28 -12.96 -45.63 31.29
CA ASN A 28 -14.19 -45.54 32.10
C ASN A 28 -14.12 -44.62 33.35
N GLN A 29 -15.14 -43.82 33.69
CA GLN A 29 -16.50 -43.70 33.13
C GLN A 29 -17.19 -42.46 33.72
N LYS A 30 -18.04 -41.79 32.94
CA LYS A 30 -19.32 -41.24 33.45
C LYS A 30 -20.28 -40.87 32.32
N ASP A 31 -21.43 -41.52 32.37
CA ASP A 31 -22.69 -41.23 31.69
C ASP A 31 -23.36 -40.02 32.39
N GLU A 32 -24.35 -39.28 31.89
CA GLU A 32 -25.03 -39.15 30.60
C GLU A 32 -25.91 -37.86 30.68
N LEU A 33 -26.29 -37.28 29.54
CA LEU A 33 -27.51 -36.48 29.27
C LEU A 33 -28.13 -35.57 30.36
N MET A 34 -28.13 -34.25 30.10
CA MET A 34 -29.35 -33.43 30.18
C MET A 34 -29.41 -32.51 28.96
N GLU A 35 -30.58 -32.43 28.33
CA GLU A 35 -30.98 -31.44 27.33
C GLU A 35 -31.97 -30.43 27.96
N GLU A 36 -32.32 -29.37 27.21
CA GLU A 36 -33.25 -28.29 27.57
C GLU A 36 -32.73 -27.33 28.68
N ASP A 37 -32.90 -26.01 28.61
CA ASP A 37 -33.53 -25.15 27.59
C ASP A 37 -32.49 -24.40 26.74
N ASN A 38 -32.80 -24.16 25.46
CA ASN A 38 -31.99 -23.33 24.56
C ASN A 38 -32.86 -22.17 24.02
N GLN A 39 -32.77 -21.00 24.65
CA GLN A 39 -33.44 -19.77 24.18
C GLN A 39 -32.42 -18.82 23.53
N ASN A 40 -32.79 -18.34 22.33
CA ASN A 40 -32.00 -17.60 21.35
C ASN A 40 -30.91 -16.66 21.90
N ILE A 41 -29.70 -16.80 21.35
CA ILE A 41 -28.59 -15.85 21.50
C ILE A 41 -28.51 -14.89 20.28
N GLU A 42 -29.40 -15.04 19.30
CA GLU A 42 -29.39 -14.27 18.04
C GLU A 42 -29.74 -12.77 18.20
N ASP A 43 -30.40 -12.37 19.30
CA ASP A 43 -30.87 -10.98 19.51
C ASP A 43 -29.85 -10.02 20.14
N ILE A 44 -28.62 -10.47 20.47
CA ILE A 44 -27.63 -9.65 21.21
C ILE A 44 -26.64 -8.90 20.28
N PHE A 45 -26.54 -9.27 19.00
CA PHE A 45 -25.52 -8.74 18.08
C PHE A 45 -25.99 -7.63 17.12
N ASN A 46 -27.19 -7.09 17.30
CA ASN A 46 -27.66 -5.96 16.49
C ASN A 46 -27.31 -4.60 17.13
N GLU A 47 -26.77 -3.71 16.29
CA GLU A 47 -26.52 -2.29 16.52
C GLU A 47 -25.53 -1.90 17.64
N ASN A 48 -24.29 -1.59 17.25
CA ASN A 48 -23.71 -0.26 17.50
C ASN A 48 -22.63 0.07 16.45
N ASP A 49 -22.83 1.16 15.71
CA ASP A 49 -22.06 1.52 14.50
C ASP A 49 -20.90 2.48 14.86
N THR A 50 -19.66 2.14 14.50
CA THR A 50 -18.49 3.04 14.62
C THR A 50 -17.62 2.95 13.37
N LYS A 51 -17.55 4.04 12.61
CA LYS A 51 -17.12 4.02 11.19
C LYS A 51 -15.61 4.11 10.99
N SER A 52 -14.95 2.96 11.04
CA SER A 52 -13.70 2.78 10.29
C SER A 52 -13.96 2.92 8.79
N GLN A 53 -13.11 3.66 8.07
CA GLN A 53 -13.15 3.70 6.60
C GLN A 53 -12.45 2.47 6.02
N THR A 54 -13.13 1.33 6.03
CA THR A 54 -12.64 0.12 5.35
C THR A 54 -12.76 0.27 3.83
N ILE A 55 -11.73 -0.12 3.09
CA ILE A 55 -11.79 -0.20 1.62
C ILE A 55 -12.45 -1.53 1.26
N ALA A 56 -13.63 -1.48 0.64
CA ALA A 56 -14.42 -2.66 0.38
C ALA A 56 -13.76 -3.63 -0.61
N GLN A 57 -13.72 -4.90 -0.22
CA GLN A 57 -13.14 -6.02 -0.96
C GLN A 57 -14.23 -6.78 -1.73
N PHE A 58 -13.87 -7.36 -2.88
CA PHE A 58 -14.81 -8.15 -3.69
C PHE A 58 -14.11 -9.26 -4.48
N GLY A 59 -14.82 -10.37 -4.65
CA GLY A 59 -14.48 -11.47 -5.54
C GLY A 59 -15.23 -11.35 -6.86
N PHE A 60 -14.64 -11.85 -7.94
CA PHE A 60 -15.26 -11.91 -9.26
C PHE A 60 -14.56 -13.00 -10.10
N GLY A 61 -15.26 -13.59 -11.06
CA GLY A 61 -14.63 -14.59 -11.94
C GLY A 61 -15.57 -15.35 -12.87
N PHE A 62 -14.97 -16.06 -13.82
CA PHE A 62 -15.64 -17.06 -14.64
C PHE A 62 -16.11 -18.22 -13.74
N ILE A 63 -17.33 -18.70 -13.96
CA ILE A 63 -17.79 -19.95 -13.33
C ILE A 63 -17.22 -21.11 -14.16
N SER A 64 -16.50 -22.01 -13.50
CA SER A 64 -15.76 -23.13 -14.10
C SER A 64 -15.87 -24.37 -13.22
N GLU A 65 -15.88 -25.56 -13.84
CA GLU A 65 -15.77 -26.83 -13.14
C GLU A 65 -14.30 -27.22 -12.85
N ASN A 66 -13.33 -26.57 -13.52
CA ASN A 66 -11.90 -26.86 -13.39
C ASN A 66 -11.04 -25.58 -13.41
N PHE A 67 -10.86 -24.95 -12.24
CA PHE A 67 -10.03 -23.76 -12.03
C PHE A 67 -8.52 -23.90 -12.39
N SER A 68 -8.06 -25.08 -12.80
CA SER A 68 -6.68 -25.29 -13.29
C SER A 68 -6.51 -25.08 -14.79
N GLU A 69 -7.61 -25.09 -15.56
CA GLU A 69 -7.61 -24.92 -17.02
C GLU A 69 -8.27 -23.58 -17.43
N ARG A 70 -8.16 -23.23 -18.72
CA ARG A 70 -8.82 -22.04 -19.28
C ARG A 70 -10.11 -22.48 -19.97
N GLU A 71 -11.24 -21.91 -19.56
CA GLU A 71 -12.53 -22.17 -20.20
C GLU A 71 -12.53 -21.75 -21.68
N VAL A 72 -13.22 -22.51 -22.53
CA VAL A 72 -13.29 -22.27 -23.99
C VAL A 72 -14.74 -22.16 -24.41
N TYR A 73 -15.24 -20.94 -24.51
CA TYR A 73 -16.58 -20.64 -25.01
C TYR A 73 -16.63 -20.70 -26.55
N GLU A 74 -17.83 -20.82 -27.13
CA GLU A 74 -17.97 -20.96 -28.58
C GLU A 74 -18.81 -19.85 -29.22
N TYR A 75 -18.25 -19.18 -30.23
CA TYR A 75 -19.02 -18.32 -31.12
C TYR A 75 -19.51 -19.11 -32.34
N ASN A 76 -20.79 -19.45 -32.34
CA ASN A 76 -21.46 -20.23 -33.38
C ASN A 76 -22.30 -19.35 -34.34
N GLY A 77 -21.99 -18.05 -34.47
CA GLY A 77 -22.83 -17.10 -35.24
C GLY A 77 -24.08 -16.63 -34.47
N LYS A 78 -24.01 -16.72 -33.13
CA LYS A 78 -24.99 -16.22 -32.16
C LYS A 78 -24.22 -15.60 -31.00
N GLU A 79 -24.92 -14.86 -30.15
CA GLU A 79 -24.35 -14.26 -28.94
C GLU A 79 -23.58 -15.30 -28.09
N VAL A 80 -22.37 -14.94 -27.67
CA VAL A 80 -21.61 -15.72 -26.71
C VAL A 80 -22.26 -15.52 -25.34
N CYS A 81 -22.39 -16.61 -24.58
CA CYS A 81 -22.87 -16.59 -23.20
C CYS A 81 -21.74 -17.12 -22.29
N ILE A 82 -21.32 -16.32 -21.32
CA ILE A 82 -20.22 -16.62 -20.40
C ILE A 82 -20.78 -16.65 -18.97
N PRO A 83 -20.87 -17.81 -18.31
CA PRO A 83 -21.23 -17.91 -16.90
C PRO A 83 -20.20 -17.20 -16.01
N TYR A 84 -20.68 -16.27 -15.18
CA TYR A 84 -19.82 -15.37 -14.40
C TYR A 84 -20.40 -15.12 -13.01
N TYR A 85 -19.54 -14.84 -12.03
CA TYR A 85 -19.93 -14.46 -10.68
C TYR A 85 -19.22 -13.20 -10.19
N VAL A 86 -19.85 -12.52 -9.23
CA VAL A 86 -19.32 -11.40 -8.46
C VAL A 86 -19.81 -11.51 -7.01
N GLU A 87 -19.02 -11.05 -6.04
CA GLU A 87 -19.21 -11.36 -4.62
C GLU A 87 -18.63 -10.27 -3.72
N GLY A 88 -19.43 -9.67 -2.83
CA GLY A 88 -18.93 -8.72 -1.84
C GLY A 88 -18.25 -9.44 -0.67
N MET A 89 -17.04 -9.02 -0.29
CA MET A 89 -16.19 -9.73 0.68
C MET A 89 -15.92 -8.94 1.98
N GLU A 90 -16.52 -7.74 2.14
CA GLU A 90 -16.27 -6.85 3.26
C GLU A 90 -17.49 -6.69 4.18
N GLU A 91 -17.31 -6.88 5.49
CA GLU A 91 -18.39 -6.92 6.48
C GLU A 91 -19.06 -5.55 6.68
N LYS A 92 -18.26 -4.48 6.74
CA LYS A 92 -18.71 -3.15 7.20
C LYS A 92 -18.99 -2.15 6.07
N VAL A 93 -18.65 -2.45 4.80
CA VAL A 93 -18.75 -1.50 3.67
C VAL A 93 -19.12 -2.22 2.37
N LYS A 94 -20.13 -1.72 1.64
CA LYS A 94 -20.48 -2.27 0.32
C LYS A 94 -19.36 -2.09 -0.71
N ALA A 95 -19.10 -3.16 -1.45
CA ALA A 95 -18.16 -3.19 -2.57
C ALA A 95 -18.80 -2.60 -3.83
N ASP A 96 -18.45 -1.34 -4.11
CA ASP A 96 -18.87 -0.63 -5.31
C ASP A 96 -17.79 -0.76 -6.40
N PHE A 97 -18.09 -1.45 -7.49
CA PHE A 97 -17.15 -1.65 -8.61
C PHE A 97 -17.89 -1.81 -9.94
N GLY A 98 -17.18 -1.53 -11.04
CA GLY A 98 -17.65 -1.74 -12.41
C GLY A 98 -16.92 -2.91 -13.06
N LEU A 99 -17.63 -3.80 -13.72
CA LEU A 99 -17.10 -4.95 -14.47
C LEU A 99 -17.05 -4.64 -15.97
N MET A 100 -16.02 -5.09 -16.67
CA MET A 100 -15.79 -4.89 -18.11
C MET A 100 -15.26 -6.18 -18.75
N PHE A 101 -15.52 -6.37 -20.04
CA PHE A 101 -15.01 -7.50 -20.83
C PHE A 101 -14.28 -7.04 -22.08
N PHE A 102 -13.23 -7.77 -22.46
CA PHE A 102 -12.42 -7.52 -23.65
C PHE A 102 -12.23 -8.82 -24.45
N VAL A 103 -12.26 -8.72 -25.78
CA VAL A 103 -11.95 -9.80 -26.73
C VAL A 103 -11.01 -9.23 -27.79
N ASP A 104 -9.90 -9.92 -28.06
CA ASP A 104 -8.77 -9.40 -28.86
C ASP A 104 -8.25 -8.04 -28.36
N GLY A 105 -8.35 -7.82 -27.04
CA GLY A 105 -8.06 -6.55 -26.38
C GLY A 105 -9.04 -5.40 -26.63
N ILE A 106 -10.06 -5.59 -27.47
CA ILE A 106 -11.13 -4.62 -27.72
C ILE A 106 -12.22 -4.76 -26.65
N PRO A 107 -12.72 -3.68 -26.02
CA PRO A 107 -13.83 -3.75 -25.07
C PRO A 107 -15.12 -4.21 -25.76
N GLN A 108 -15.83 -5.13 -25.13
CA GLN A 108 -17.11 -5.64 -25.62
C GLN A 108 -18.26 -4.88 -24.94
N PRO A 109 -19.26 -4.38 -25.70
CA PRO A 109 -20.54 -4.03 -25.13
C PRO A 109 -21.28 -5.34 -24.82
N TYR A 110 -21.82 -5.49 -23.62
CA TYR A 110 -22.44 -6.74 -23.17
C TYR A 110 -23.73 -6.51 -22.39
N ARG A 111 -24.47 -7.59 -22.13
CA ARG A 111 -25.68 -7.62 -21.28
C ARG A 111 -25.51 -8.68 -20.20
N ILE A 112 -26.18 -8.49 -19.07
CA ILE A 112 -26.24 -9.44 -17.96
C ILE A 112 -27.59 -10.14 -18.01
N ARG A 113 -27.60 -11.46 -18.16
CA ARG A 113 -28.80 -12.32 -18.05
C ARG A 113 -28.75 -13.08 -16.71
N ARG A 114 -29.67 -12.75 -15.81
CA ARG A 114 -29.79 -13.38 -14.48
C ARG A 114 -30.65 -14.65 -14.56
N LYS A 115 -30.45 -15.56 -13.60
CA LYS A 115 -31.19 -16.84 -13.50
C LYS A 115 -32.72 -16.68 -13.37
N ASN A 116 -33.20 -15.50 -12.94
CA ASN A 116 -34.62 -15.15 -12.89
C ASN A 116 -35.22 -14.66 -14.23
N GLY A 117 -34.44 -14.65 -15.31
CA GLY A 117 -34.87 -14.20 -16.64
C GLY A 117 -34.70 -12.71 -16.90
N THR A 118 -34.29 -11.90 -15.91
CA THR A 118 -34.00 -10.47 -16.11
C THR A 118 -32.75 -10.30 -16.98
N VAL A 119 -32.84 -9.43 -17.99
CA VAL A 119 -31.72 -9.06 -18.86
C VAL A 119 -31.50 -7.54 -18.77
N THR A 120 -30.26 -7.10 -18.61
CA THR A 120 -29.91 -5.66 -18.59
C THR A 120 -29.78 -5.07 -19.99
N GLU A 121 -29.78 -3.74 -20.08
CA GLU A 121 -29.36 -3.03 -21.29
C GLU A 121 -27.88 -3.28 -21.61
N GLU A 122 -27.52 -3.07 -22.89
CA GLU A 122 -26.16 -3.30 -23.37
C GLU A 122 -25.21 -2.16 -22.96
N GLN A 123 -24.13 -2.50 -22.26
CA GLN A 123 -23.19 -1.54 -21.69
C GLN A 123 -21.75 -2.07 -21.76
N PHE A 124 -20.76 -1.17 -21.87
CA PHE A 124 -19.33 -1.52 -21.78
C PHE A 124 -18.86 -1.76 -20.33
N MET A 125 -19.64 -1.29 -19.35
CA MET A 125 -19.40 -1.51 -17.94
C MET A 125 -20.73 -1.61 -17.20
N HIS A 126 -21.00 -2.75 -16.54
CA HIS A 126 -22.06 -2.84 -15.52
C HIS A 126 -21.48 -2.58 -14.13
N LYS A 127 -22.25 -1.92 -13.29
CA LYS A 127 -21.86 -1.53 -11.93
C LYS A 127 -22.58 -2.38 -10.89
N PHE A 128 -21.87 -2.70 -9.82
CA PHE A 128 -22.34 -3.50 -8.69
C PHE A 128 -22.08 -2.75 -7.38
N SER A 129 -22.89 -3.05 -6.36
CA SER A 129 -22.77 -2.50 -5.01
C SER A 129 -23.16 -3.62 -4.03
N LEU A 130 -22.21 -4.49 -3.70
CA LEU A 130 -22.46 -5.75 -3.00
C LEU A 130 -22.10 -5.67 -1.52
N GLY A 131 -22.98 -6.15 -0.64
CA GLY A 131 -22.70 -6.38 0.77
C GLY A 131 -21.89 -7.66 1.02
N TYR A 132 -21.58 -7.92 2.28
CA TYR A 132 -20.84 -9.11 2.69
C TYR A 132 -21.54 -10.41 2.31
N ASN A 133 -20.82 -11.31 1.65
CA ASN A 133 -21.31 -12.57 1.09
C ASN A 133 -22.50 -12.39 0.12
N GLU A 134 -22.77 -11.16 -0.37
CA GLU A 134 -23.75 -10.90 -1.42
C GLU A 134 -23.13 -11.30 -2.76
N ARG A 135 -23.43 -12.55 -3.19
CA ARG A 135 -22.92 -13.16 -4.41
C ARG A 135 -23.99 -13.18 -5.51
N GLU A 136 -23.71 -12.52 -6.63
CA GLU A 136 -24.51 -12.64 -7.86
C GLU A 136 -23.86 -13.62 -8.85
N GLU A 137 -24.69 -14.45 -9.49
CA GLU A 137 -24.28 -15.33 -10.60
C GLU A 137 -25.20 -15.13 -11.81
N PHE A 138 -24.60 -14.91 -12.97
CA PHE A 138 -25.30 -14.54 -14.20
C PHE A 138 -24.53 -14.95 -15.46
N ASP A 139 -25.21 -14.97 -16.60
CA ASP A 139 -24.55 -15.03 -17.90
C ASP A 139 -24.19 -13.62 -18.37
N VAL A 140 -22.93 -13.43 -18.77
CA VAL A 140 -22.47 -12.30 -19.58
C VAL A 140 -22.75 -12.65 -21.04
N VAL A 141 -23.56 -11.84 -21.72
CA VAL A 141 -24.09 -12.12 -23.06
C VAL A 141 -23.73 -10.99 -24.02
N PHE A 142 -23.05 -11.30 -25.12
CA PHE A 142 -22.67 -10.31 -26.14
C PHE A 142 -22.44 -10.93 -27.53
N THR A 143 -22.50 -10.11 -28.58
CA THR A 143 -21.95 -10.47 -29.90
C THR A 143 -20.51 -9.95 -29.98
N PRO A 144 -19.49 -10.80 -30.24
CA PRO A 144 -18.10 -10.36 -30.31
C PRO A 144 -17.88 -9.33 -31.42
N VAL A 145 -17.20 -8.22 -31.11
CA VAL A 145 -16.91 -7.16 -32.10
C VAL A 145 -15.57 -7.36 -32.85
N ALA A 146 -14.84 -8.44 -32.56
CA ALA A 146 -13.58 -8.83 -33.22
C ALA A 146 -13.44 -10.36 -33.31
N GLY A 147 -12.67 -10.83 -34.31
CA GLY A 147 -12.33 -12.24 -34.56
C GLY A 147 -12.65 -12.71 -35.99
N LYS A 148 -12.29 -13.96 -36.34
CA LYS A 148 -12.61 -14.61 -37.63
C LYS A 148 -12.88 -16.10 -37.43
N LYS A 149 -13.54 -16.75 -38.38
CA LYS A 149 -13.78 -18.20 -38.29
C LYS A 149 -12.48 -18.99 -38.25
N GLY A 150 -12.39 -19.89 -37.26
CA GLY A 150 -11.19 -20.68 -36.95
C GLY A 150 -10.34 -20.09 -35.83
N ASP A 151 -10.52 -18.81 -35.48
CA ASP A 151 -9.73 -18.16 -34.43
C ASP A 151 -10.08 -18.71 -33.04
N ARG A 152 -9.07 -18.75 -32.18
CA ARG A 152 -9.20 -18.82 -30.72
C ARG A 152 -8.66 -17.53 -30.14
N ILE A 153 -9.47 -16.77 -29.41
CA ILE A 153 -9.14 -15.43 -28.94
C ILE A 153 -9.37 -15.35 -27.44
N GLY A 154 -8.46 -14.69 -26.72
CA GLY A 154 -8.58 -14.48 -25.29
C GLY A 154 -9.77 -13.59 -24.92
N VAL A 155 -10.53 -14.00 -23.91
CA VAL A 155 -11.52 -13.18 -23.21
C VAL A 155 -10.92 -12.74 -21.89
N ILE A 156 -10.84 -11.44 -21.68
CA ILE A 156 -10.25 -10.84 -20.47
C ILE A 156 -11.35 -10.07 -19.76
N SER A 157 -11.61 -10.41 -18.49
CA SER A 157 -12.50 -9.66 -17.62
C SER A 157 -11.71 -8.75 -16.69
N ALA A 158 -12.21 -7.54 -16.45
CA ALA A 158 -11.57 -6.54 -15.64
C ALA A 158 -12.57 -5.78 -14.77
N THR A 159 -12.18 -5.39 -13.58
CA THR A 159 -12.99 -4.56 -12.67
C THR A 159 -12.32 -3.23 -12.38
N ILE A 160 -13.14 -2.22 -12.07
CA ILE A 160 -12.74 -0.85 -11.74
C ILE A 160 -13.39 -0.48 -10.40
N LEU A 161 -12.60 -0.25 -9.35
CA LEU A 161 -13.12 0.13 -8.02
C LEU A 161 -13.77 1.52 -8.05
N LYS A 162 -14.97 1.67 -7.46
CA LYS A 162 -15.73 2.94 -7.30
C LYS A 162 -15.88 3.75 -8.62
N PRO A 163 -16.51 3.19 -9.68
CA PRO A 163 -16.58 3.75 -11.04
C PRO A 163 -17.58 4.92 -11.23
N ASP A 164 -17.95 5.59 -10.13
CA ASP A 164 -18.69 6.86 -10.12
C ASP A 164 -17.88 7.97 -9.43
N PHE A 165 -16.66 7.67 -8.96
CA PHE A 165 -15.81 8.67 -8.35
C PHE A 165 -15.17 9.58 -9.42
N ILE A 166 -15.61 10.83 -9.44
CA ILE A 166 -14.95 11.92 -10.17
C ILE A 166 -14.59 13.00 -9.14
N PRO A 167 -13.33 13.48 -9.07
CA PRO A 167 -12.98 14.60 -8.20
C PRO A 167 -13.83 15.84 -8.50
N GLU A 168 -14.52 16.36 -7.48
CA GLU A 168 -15.40 17.54 -7.59
C GLU A 168 -14.62 18.87 -7.68
N ASP A 169 -13.34 18.86 -7.28
CA ASP A 169 -12.45 20.02 -7.30
C ASP A 169 -11.30 19.80 -8.31
N GLU A 170 -11.07 20.79 -9.17
CA GLU A 170 -10.16 20.74 -10.32
C GLU A 170 -8.65 20.79 -9.92
N ASN A 171 -8.32 20.70 -8.62
CA ASN A 171 -7.07 21.25 -8.07
C ASN A 171 -6.01 20.32 -7.44
N ARG A 172 -6.21 19.21 -6.69
CA ARG A 172 -7.37 18.40 -6.24
C ARG A 172 -7.99 17.28 -7.10
N PRO A 173 -7.52 16.92 -8.31
CA PRO A 173 -8.04 15.78 -9.09
C PRO A 173 -7.44 14.43 -8.65
N VAL A 174 -7.56 14.07 -7.38
CA VAL A 174 -6.92 12.87 -6.80
C VAL A 174 -7.91 11.71 -6.72
N TYR A 175 -7.59 10.59 -7.37
CA TYR A 175 -8.39 9.35 -7.35
C TYR A 175 -7.98 8.38 -6.23
N GLY A 176 -6.73 8.44 -5.75
CA GLY A 176 -6.21 7.52 -4.73
C GLY A 176 -6.29 6.06 -5.18
N VAL A 177 -6.94 5.21 -4.37
CA VAL A 177 -7.23 3.81 -4.72
C VAL A 177 -8.41 3.65 -5.67
N TYR A 178 -9.25 4.67 -5.86
CA TYR A 178 -10.41 4.59 -6.75
C TYR A 178 -9.97 4.54 -8.22
N HIS A 179 -10.75 3.84 -9.03
CA HIS A 179 -10.41 3.46 -10.41
C HIS A 179 -9.08 2.67 -10.55
N SER A 180 -8.64 1.99 -9.48
CA SER A 180 -7.74 0.84 -9.59
C SER A 180 -8.38 -0.27 -10.41
N LEU A 181 -7.55 -1.07 -11.10
CA LEU A 181 -7.98 -2.20 -11.91
C LEU A 181 -7.57 -3.53 -11.27
N ALA A 182 -8.48 -4.49 -11.27
CA ALA A 182 -8.18 -5.91 -11.04
C ALA A 182 -8.68 -6.75 -12.22
N ALA A 183 -8.12 -7.94 -12.43
CA ALA A 183 -8.53 -8.84 -13.51
C ALA A 183 -8.26 -10.31 -13.18
N ASN A 184 -8.97 -11.21 -13.87
CA ASN A 184 -8.82 -12.66 -13.72
C ASN A 184 -7.98 -13.26 -14.86
N LYS A 185 -7.54 -14.52 -14.68
CA LYS A 185 -6.91 -15.31 -15.75
C LYS A 185 -7.83 -15.36 -17.00
N PRO A 186 -7.32 -15.17 -18.22
CA PRO A 186 -8.17 -15.11 -19.42
C PRO A 186 -8.66 -16.48 -19.89
N SER A 187 -9.94 -16.54 -20.23
CA SER A 187 -10.59 -17.66 -20.94
C SER A 187 -10.42 -17.50 -22.46
N GLU A 188 -10.96 -18.42 -23.28
CA GLU A 188 -10.98 -18.30 -24.75
C GLU A 188 -12.41 -18.23 -25.31
N ILE A 189 -12.58 -17.62 -26.49
CA ILE A 189 -13.66 -17.91 -27.43
C ILE A 189 -13.08 -18.60 -28.66
N TYR A 190 -13.67 -19.72 -29.07
CA TYR A 190 -13.43 -20.37 -30.35
C TYR A 190 -14.52 -19.98 -31.38
N PHE A 191 -14.10 -19.39 -32.49
CA PHE A 191 -14.99 -18.89 -33.54
C PHE A 191 -15.29 -19.98 -34.57
N LYS A 192 -16.43 -20.69 -34.41
CA LYS A 192 -16.88 -21.74 -35.34
C LYS A 192 -17.58 -21.19 -36.59
N SER A 193 -18.13 -19.98 -36.50
CA SER A 193 -18.75 -19.23 -37.61
C SER A 193 -17.96 -17.95 -37.90
N GLU A 194 -18.14 -17.39 -39.09
CA GLU A 194 -17.71 -16.00 -39.33
C GLU A 194 -18.51 -15.07 -38.42
N PHE A 195 -17.84 -14.08 -37.83
CA PHE A 195 -18.54 -12.93 -37.27
C PHE A 195 -18.91 -11.95 -38.39
N VAL A 196 -20.03 -11.25 -38.23
CA VAL A 196 -20.43 -10.17 -39.13
C VAL A 196 -20.70 -8.95 -38.27
N ASN A 197 -19.69 -8.10 -38.13
CA ASN A 197 -19.84 -6.80 -37.47
C ASN A 197 -20.37 -5.79 -38.51
N GLU A 198 -21.45 -5.09 -38.17
CA GLU A 198 -22.05 -4.03 -39.02
C GLU A 198 -21.08 -2.85 -39.25
N LYS A 199 -20.05 -2.72 -38.40
CA LYS A 199 -19.08 -1.63 -38.39
C LYS A 199 -17.66 -2.17 -38.20
N GLU A 200 -16.88 -2.20 -39.28
CA GLU A 200 -15.45 -2.51 -39.24
C GLU A 200 -14.71 -1.60 -38.22
N LEU A 201 -14.09 -2.22 -37.21
CA LEU A 201 -13.29 -1.53 -36.20
C LEU A 201 -11.94 -1.11 -36.78
N ARG A 202 -11.50 0.11 -36.46
CA ARG A 202 -10.26 0.69 -37.01
C ARG A 202 -9.24 0.90 -35.92
N GLY A 203 -8.06 0.29 -36.07
CA GLY A 203 -6.89 0.57 -35.25
C GLY A 203 -6.12 1.79 -35.76
N TYR A 204 -5.62 2.64 -34.87
CA TYR A 204 -4.65 3.68 -35.18
C TYR A 204 -3.24 3.19 -34.85
N SER A 205 -2.42 2.97 -35.87
CA SER A 205 -1.06 2.41 -35.74
C SER A 205 0.06 3.42 -36.03
N LYS A 206 -0.25 4.72 -36.09
CA LYS A 206 0.75 5.77 -36.33
C LYS A 206 1.31 6.30 -35.01
N TYR A 207 2.35 5.64 -34.53
CA TYR A 207 3.20 6.07 -33.40
C TYR A 207 4.62 6.42 -33.87
N VAL A 208 5.37 7.11 -33.02
CA VAL A 208 6.83 7.20 -33.10
C VAL A 208 7.42 6.06 -32.27
N LEU A 209 8.41 5.37 -32.83
CA LEU A 209 9.22 4.40 -32.11
C LEU A 209 10.52 5.08 -31.67
N GLU A 210 10.69 5.27 -30.36
CA GLU A 210 11.88 5.89 -29.76
C GLU A 210 12.60 4.91 -28.82
N ASP A 211 13.91 5.07 -28.61
CA ASP A 211 14.63 4.31 -27.58
C ASP A 211 14.12 4.69 -26.19
N ILE A 212 13.92 3.72 -25.30
CA ILE A 212 13.52 4.01 -23.92
C ILE A 212 14.64 4.85 -23.26
N PRO A 213 14.34 6.04 -22.70
CA PRO A 213 15.32 6.84 -21.98
C PRO A 213 15.89 6.10 -20.76
N GLU A 214 17.18 6.28 -20.48
CA GLU A 214 17.87 5.65 -19.34
C GLU A 214 17.18 5.95 -17.99
N GLU A 215 16.59 7.12 -17.84
CA GLU A 215 15.78 7.50 -16.67
C GLU A 215 14.62 6.51 -16.43
N LEU A 216 13.90 6.12 -17.49
CA LEU A 216 12.80 5.15 -17.41
C LEU A 216 13.28 3.70 -17.24
N LYS A 217 14.52 3.39 -17.66
CA LYS A 217 15.20 2.11 -17.34
C LYS A 217 15.68 2.05 -15.88
N SER A 218 15.95 3.20 -15.26
CA SER A 218 16.40 3.27 -13.85
C SER A 218 15.24 3.31 -12.83
N ASN A 219 14.04 3.71 -13.26
CA ASN A 219 12.81 3.70 -12.45
C ASN A 219 12.14 2.31 -12.45
N VAL A 220 12.94 1.26 -12.28
CA VAL A 220 12.54 -0.16 -12.37
C VAL A 220 12.73 -0.74 -10.96
N GLY A 221 11.62 -1.02 -10.25
CA GLY A 221 11.64 -1.51 -8.86
C GLY A 221 11.51 -0.44 -7.75
N SER A 222 10.70 0.60 -7.95
CA SER A 222 10.49 1.67 -6.96
C SER A 222 9.16 1.63 -6.19
N GLU A 223 8.24 0.72 -6.53
CA GLU A 223 6.99 0.49 -5.80
C GLU A 223 6.95 -0.90 -5.13
N ALA A 224 5.97 -1.16 -4.27
CA ALA A 224 6.07 -2.17 -3.21
C ALA A 224 6.11 -3.65 -3.65
N ASN A 225 5.89 -3.96 -4.94
CA ASN A 225 5.93 -5.32 -5.49
C ASN A 225 7.17 -5.45 -6.40
N ALA A 226 8.23 -6.07 -5.88
CA ALA A 226 9.54 -6.11 -6.54
C ALA A 226 9.65 -7.16 -7.66
N PHE A 227 8.95 -6.94 -8.78
CA PHE A 227 9.03 -7.74 -10.01
C PHE A 227 9.16 -6.94 -11.32
N ASP A 228 9.31 -5.61 -11.24
CA ASP A 228 9.74 -4.78 -12.35
C ASP A 228 11.13 -5.24 -12.87
N ASP A 229 11.15 -5.88 -14.03
CA ASP A 229 12.20 -5.73 -15.03
C ASP A 229 11.53 -5.08 -16.25
N ILE A 230 12.22 -4.16 -16.93
CA ILE A 230 11.68 -3.52 -18.13
C ILE A 230 11.55 -4.51 -19.31
N ASP A 231 12.22 -5.67 -19.23
CA ASP A 231 12.02 -6.81 -20.14
C ASP A 231 10.81 -7.70 -19.77
N THR A 232 10.27 -7.63 -18.54
CA THR A 232 9.14 -8.46 -18.08
C THR A 232 7.83 -7.69 -17.98
N MET A 233 7.85 -6.44 -17.51
CA MET A 233 6.64 -5.65 -17.26
C MET A 233 6.43 -4.56 -18.33
N THR A 234 5.34 -4.71 -19.08
CA THR A 234 4.84 -3.66 -19.97
C THR A 234 4.24 -2.52 -19.17
N ARG A 235 4.65 -1.29 -19.48
CA ARG A 235 4.24 -0.05 -18.80
C ARG A 235 3.45 0.85 -19.76
N THR A 236 2.52 1.64 -19.21
CA THR A 236 1.67 2.57 -19.98
C THR A 236 1.61 3.94 -19.31
N GLU A 237 1.63 5.02 -20.08
CA GLU A 237 1.46 6.38 -19.54
C GLU A 237 0.71 7.32 -20.49
N ILE A 238 0.04 8.33 -19.91
CA ILE A 238 -0.52 9.48 -20.63
C ILE A 238 0.34 10.71 -20.30
N ILE A 239 0.85 11.38 -21.33
CA ILE A 239 1.65 12.62 -21.23
C ILE A 239 0.79 13.82 -21.60
N TYR A 240 0.86 14.89 -20.82
CA TYR A 240 0.17 16.15 -21.04
C TYR A 240 1.03 17.30 -20.47
N ASP A 241 0.67 18.54 -20.80
CA ASP A 241 1.49 19.74 -20.54
C ASP A 241 1.97 19.90 -19.09
N ASP A 242 1.23 19.37 -18.11
CA ASP A 242 1.55 19.50 -16.69
C ASP A 242 1.18 18.24 -15.88
N LYS A 243 2.07 17.23 -15.93
CA LYS A 243 1.96 15.99 -15.14
C LYS A 243 1.81 16.21 -13.63
N SER A 244 2.19 17.37 -13.07
CA SER A 244 2.21 17.55 -11.61
C SER A 244 0.81 17.68 -11.01
N LYS A 245 -0.21 17.98 -11.84
CA LYS A 245 -1.55 18.33 -11.35
C LYS A 245 -2.59 17.21 -11.43
N ASN A 246 -2.36 16.11 -12.15
CA ASN A 246 -3.35 15.06 -12.44
C ASN A 246 -4.70 15.55 -13.05
N VAL A 247 -4.68 16.70 -13.72
CA VAL A 247 -5.79 17.24 -14.53
C VAL A 247 -5.30 17.67 -15.90
N ILE A 248 -6.12 17.45 -16.92
CA ILE A 248 -5.93 17.96 -18.28
C ILE A 248 -7.06 18.94 -18.57
N TYR A 249 -6.69 20.20 -18.82
CA TYR A 249 -7.61 21.25 -19.26
C TYR A 249 -7.71 21.26 -20.79
N ALA A 250 -8.92 21.25 -21.32
CA ALA A 250 -9.18 21.51 -22.73
C ALA A 250 -8.85 22.97 -23.11
N LYS A 251 -8.64 23.17 -24.42
CA LYS A 251 -8.37 24.47 -25.05
C LYS A 251 -9.27 24.56 -26.29
N ASN A 252 -10.36 25.31 -26.18
CA ASN A 252 -11.49 25.35 -27.11
C ASN A 252 -12.15 23.98 -27.33
N GLY A 253 -12.52 23.29 -26.25
CA GLY A 253 -13.17 21.97 -26.28
C GLY A 253 -12.27 20.81 -26.67
N LYS A 254 -10.99 21.07 -26.96
CA LYS A 254 -10.02 20.09 -27.46
C LYS A 254 -8.86 19.85 -26.52
N VAL A 255 -8.42 18.60 -26.47
CA VAL A 255 -7.39 18.11 -25.56
C VAL A 255 -6.28 17.43 -26.37
N LYS A 256 -5.03 17.80 -26.09
CA LYS A 256 -3.83 17.18 -26.68
C LYS A 256 -3.03 16.47 -25.60
N PHE A 257 -2.65 15.23 -25.90
CA PHE A 257 -1.86 14.38 -25.03
C PHE A 257 -1.06 13.39 -25.86
N LYS A 258 -0.08 12.73 -25.23
CA LYS A 258 0.55 11.54 -25.80
C LYS A 258 0.08 10.31 -25.03
N PHE A 259 -0.10 9.19 -25.71
CA PHE A 259 -0.15 7.88 -25.07
C PHE A 259 1.15 7.13 -25.35
N ARG A 260 1.65 6.39 -24.36
CA ARG A 260 2.87 5.58 -24.47
C ARG A 260 2.66 4.18 -23.95
N ILE A 261 3.30 3.23 -24.62
CA ILE A 261 3.43 1.85 -24.17
C ILE A 261 4.84 1.33 -24.50
N TYR A 262 5.48 0.67 -23.54
CA TYR A 262 6.87 0.22 -23.62
C TYR A 262 7.18 -0.88 -22.57
N GLY A 263 8.28 -1.61 -22.78
CA GLY A 263 8.70 -2.69 -21.88
C GLY A 263 7.86 -3.96 -22.01
N GLY A 264 8.29 -5.01 -21.32
CA GLY A 264 7.70 -6.35 -21.41
C GLY A 264 8.04 -7.08 -22.72
N PRO A 265 7.37 -8.23 -22.98
CA PRO A 265 7.64 -9.07 -24.15
C PRO A 265 7.16 -8.41 -25.45
N GLU A 266 7.79 -8.78 -26.58
CA GLU A 266 7.50 -8.25 -27.93
C GLU A 266 6.18 -8.76 -28.51
N ILE A 267 5.06 -8.32 -27.92
CA ILE A 267 3.70 -8.67 -28.33
C ILE A 267 2.92 -7.44 -28.83
N GLU A 268 1.79 -7.72 -29.49
CA GLU A 268 0.88 -6.71 -30.00
C GLU A 268 -0.18 -6.36 -28.94
N TYR A 269 -0.47 -5.07 -28.82
CA TYR A 269 -1.43 -4.50 -27.87
C TYR A 269 -2.47 -3.65 -28.59
N ASN A 270 -3.73 -3.89 -28.24
CA ASN A 270 -4.83 -3.01 -28.54
C ASN A 270 -5.13 -2.16 -27.28
N THR A 271 -5.01 -0.85 -27.42
CA THR A 271 -5.29 0.11 -26.34
C THR A 271 -6.54 0.92 -26.66
N THR A 272 -7.48 0.95 -25.72
CA THR A 272 -8.67 1.80 -25.83
C THR A 272 -8.60 2.95 -24.82
N ILE A 273 -8.86 4.17 -25.29
CA ILE A 273 -9.03 5.35 -24.43
C ILE A 273 -10.47 5.38 -23.93
N PHE A 274 -10.67 5.70 -22.65
CA PHE A 274 -11.98 5.80 -22.02
C PHE A 274 -12.19 7.22 -21.47
N VAL A 275 -13.40 7.74 -21.62
CA VAL A 275 -13.88 8.91 -20.88
C VAL A 275 -15.17 8.54 -20.16
N ASN A 276 -15.23 8.74 -18.85
CA ASN A 276 -16.35 8.34 -17.97
C ASN A 276 -16.77 6.87 -18.22
N HIS A 277 -15.78 5.98 -18.27
CA HIS A 277 -15.90 4.53 -18.51
C HIS A 277 -16.48 4.10 -19.87
N LYS A 278 -16.74 5.04 -20.79
CA LYS A 278 -17.14 4.76 -22.18
C LYS A 278 -15.91 4.83 -23.10
N PRO A 279 -15.72 3.86 -24.02
CA PRO A 279 -14.61 3.92 -24.98
C PRO A 279 -14.81 5.07 -25.95
N VAL A 280 -13.77 5.86 -26.21
CA VAL A 280 -13.83 7.02 -27.11
C VAL A 280 -13.06 6.78 -28.40
N ARG A 281 -13.65 7.17 -29.53
CA ARG A 281 -12.93 7.21 -30.80
C ARG A 281 -11.90 8.34 -30.79
N ILE A 282 -10.68 8.03 -31.21
CA ILE A 282 -9.59 9.00 -31.27
C ILE A 282 -8.86 8.85 -32.61
N MET A 283 -8.46 9.97 -33.22
CA MET A 283 -7.86 10.00 -34.58
C MET A 283 -8.69 9.26 -35.66
N ASN A 284 -10.03 9.25 -35.53
CA ASN A 284 -11.01 8.48 -36.34
C ASN A 284 -10.95 6.94 -36.22
N SER A 285 -10.21 6.42 -35.25
CA SER A 285 -10.09 4.99 -34.93
C SER A 285 -10.80 4.63 -33.62
N ASP A 286 -11.13 3.34 -33.46
CA ASP A 286 -11.79 2.77 -32.28
C ASP A 286 -10.78 2.35 -31.18
N TYR A 287 -9.52 2.09 -31.56
CA TYR A 287 -8.42 1.72 -30.64
C TYR A 287 -7.07 2.18 -31.21
N LEU A 288 -6.03 2.23 -30.36
CA LEU A 288 -4.62 2.35 -30.76
C LEU A 288 -4.04 0.94 -30.90
N ALA A 289 -3.28 0.70 -31.97
CA ALA A 289 -2.63 -0.58 -32.25
C ALA A 289 -1.11 -0.40 -32.17
N ALA A 290 -0.48 -1.03 -31.18
CA ALA A 290 0.95 -0.98 -30.95
C ALA A 290 1.57 -2.38 -31.00
N LYS A 291 2.83 -2.45 -31.41
CA LYS A 291 3.67 -3.64 -31.19
C LYS A 291 4.86 -3.23 -30.35
N ILE A 292 5.12 -3.96 -29.27
CA ILE A 292 6.31 -3.72 -28.45
C ILE A 292 7.54 -4.29 -29.17
N GLU A 293 8.59 -3.49 -29.22
CA GLU A 293 9.94 -3.89 -29.63
C GLU A 293 10.89 -3.69 -28.46
N LYS A 294 11.81 -4.63 -28.25
CA LYS A 294 12.66 -4.66 -27.05
C LYS A 294 13.54 -3.41 -26.94
N GLY A 295 13.50 -2.76 -25.77
CA GLY A 295 14.24 -1.53 -25.51
C GLY A 295 13.66 -0.27 -26.19
N LYS A 296 12.53 -0.38 -26.88
CA LYS A 296 11.83 0.73 -27.55
C LYS A 296 10.52 1.12 -26.85
N MET A 297 10.06 2.32 -27.16
CA MET A 297 8.82 2.90 -26.68
C MET A 297 7.96 3.37 -27.85
N CYS A 298 6.68 2.99 -27.83
CA CYS A 298 5.69 3.42 -28.82
C CYS A 298 4.98 4.67 -28.29
N THR A 299 5.26 5.83 -28.88
CA THR A 299 4.67 7.12 -28.50
C THR A 299 3.65 7.58 -29.55
N PHE A 300 2.37 7.66 -29.16
CA PHE A 300 1.28 8.19 -29.96
C PHE A 300 1.02 9.65 -29.62
N ASP A 301 1.06 10.55 -30.61
CA ASP A 301 0.54 11.91 -30.48
C ASP A 301 -0.96 11.95 -30.81
N LEU A 302 -1.78 12.46 -29.88
CA LEU A 302 -3.24 12.33 -29.90
C LEU A 302 -3.96 13.67 -29.66
N GLU A 303 -5.08 13.88 -30.35
CA GLU A 303 -6.05 14.95 -30.11
C GLU A 303 -7.43 14.32 -29.88
N LEU A 304 -8.10 14.73 -28.80
CA LEU A 304 -9.47 14.34 -28.47
C LEU A 304 -10.36 15.60 -28.42
N ASP A 305 -11.53 15.52 -29.03
CA ASP A 305 -12.57 16.54 -28.90
C ASP A 305 -13.51 16.14 -27.76
N ILE A 306 -13.74 17.07 -26.84
CA ILE A 306 -14.61 16.87 -25.66
C ILE A 306 -15.71 17.92 -25.57
N SER A 307 -15.95 18.69 -26.64
CA SER A 307 -16.88 19.85 -26.64
C SER A 307 -18.27 19.52 -26.10
N ASP A 308 -18.78 18.33 -26.40
CA ASP A 308 -20.11 17.85 -25.97
C ASP A 308 -20.15 17.28 -24.54
N TYR A 309 -19.01 16.97 -23.92
CA TYR A 309 -18.92 16.40 -22.57
C TYR A 309 -19.21 17.44 -21.49
N GLU A 310 -19.61 16.99 -20.30
CA GLU A 310 -19.79 17.86 -19.13
C GLU A 310 -18.47 18.54 -18.69
N ARG A 311 -18.56 19.48 -17.74
CA ARG A 311 -17.36 20.21 -17.28
C ARG A 311 -16.29 19.29 -16.71
N LEU A 312 -16.67 18.32 -15.87
CA LEU A 312 -15.76 17.40 -15.18
C LEU A 312 -15.93 15.98 -15.72
N ASN A 313 -14.84 15.34 -16.11
CA ASN A 313 -14.81 13.98 -16.64
C ASN A 313 -13.56 13.25 -16.14
N THR A 314 -13.54 11.92 -16.24
CA THR A 314 -12.35 11.10 -16.00
C THR A 314 -11.85 10.53 -17.32
N ILE A 315 -10.56 10.70 -17.63
CA ILE A 315 -9.86 10.02 -18.73
C ILE A 315 -8.87 8.97 -18.21
N TYR A 316 -8.78 7.83 -18.89
CA TYR A 316 -7.72 6.83 -18.75
C TYR A 316 -7.61 5.97 -20.02
N ALA A 317 -6.57 5.16 -20.13
CA ALA A 317 -6.45 4.11 -21.15
C ALA A 317 -6.41 2.72 -20.50
N ILE A 318 -6.92 1.71 -21.21
CA ILE A 318 -6.66 0.29 -20.91
C ILE A 318 -6.01 -0.34 -22.14
N SER A 319 -4.87 -1.00 -21.92
CA SER A 319 -4.11 -1.76 -22.91
C SER A 319 -4.25 -3.24 -22.63
N ASN A 320 -4.60 -4.02 -23.67
CA ASN A 320 -4.71 -5.47 -23.60
C ASN A 320 -3.90 -6.11 -24.72
N PRO A 321 -3.31 -7.30 -24.50
CA PRO A 321 -2.67 -8.05 -25.57
C PRO A 321 -3.69 -8.50 -26.61
N SER A 322 -3.32 -8.43 -27.89
CA SER A 322 -4.09 -8.96 -29.02
C SER A 322 -3.51 -10.29 -29.53
N GLY A 323 -4.22 -10.93 -30.46
CA GLY A 323 -3.81 -12.18 -31.10
C GLY A 323 -3.60 -13.29 -30.08
N LYS A 324 -2.34 -13.70 -29.87
CA LYS A 324 -1.94 -14.71 -28.88
C LYS A 324 -1.19 -14.17 -27.66
N GLY A 325 -1.07 -12.86 -27.51
CA GLY A 325 -0.36 -12.25 -26.37
C GLY A 325 -0.94 -12.60 -24.99
N TYR A 326 -2.22 -13.01 -24.92
CA TYR A 326 -2.88 -13.46 -23.69
C TYR A 326 -2.35 -14.79 -23.10
N PHE A 327 -1.39 -15.44 -23.77
CA PHE A 327 -0.62 -16.57 -23.25
C PHE A 327 0.72 -16.16 -22.62
N ALA A 328 1.18 -14.92 -22.78
CA ALA A 328 2.40 -14.44 -22.13
C ALA A 328 2.19 -14.33 -20.60
N ASP A 329 3.21 -14.71 -19.84
CA ASP A 329 3.17 -14.74 -18.37
C ASP A 329 3.51 -13.35 -17.81
N ILE A 330 2.54 -12.43 -17.93
CA ILE A 330 2.65 -11.00 -17.63
C ILE A 330 1.32 -10.46 -17.06
N TYR A 331 1.39 -9.33 -16.35
CA TYR A 331 0.19 -8.65 -15.86
C TYR A 331 -0.54 -7.89 -16.98
N PHE A 332 -1.82 -8.23 -17.20
CA PHE A 332 -2.75 -7.48 -18.05
C PHE A 332 -4.21 -7.74 -17.62
N PRO A 333 -5.18 -6.85 -17.93
CA PRO A 333 -5.05 -5.57 -18.63
C PRO A 333 -4.17 -4.57 -17.89
N ILE A 334 -3.57 -3.64 -18.64
CA ILE A 334 -2.73 -2.57 -18.08
C ILE A 334 -3.51 -1.26 -18.22
N LYS A 335 -3.89 -0.67 -17.09
CA LYS A 335 -4.63 0.60 -17.04
C LYS A 335 -3.69 1.73 -16.65
N THR A 336 -3.83 2.90 -17.28
CA THR A 336 -3.14 4.12 -16.83
C THR A 336 -3.79 4.68 -15.55
N ASN A 337 -3.10 5.61 -14.88
CA ASN A 337 -3.74 6.44 -13.87
C ASN A 337 -4.99 7.13 -14.44
N SER A 338 -5.98 7.32 -13.57
CA SER A 338 -7.17 8.12 -13.86
C SER A 338 -6.83 9.59 -13.69
N ILE A 339 -7.17 10.40 -14.69
CA ILE A 339 -6.82 11.82 -14.78
C ILE A 339 -8.12 12.60 -14.94
N LEU A 340 -8.27 13.73 -14.22
CA LEU A 340 -9.44 14.59 -14.40
C LEU A 340 -9.32 15.33 -15.74
N LEU A 341 -10.42 15.46 -16.45
CA LEU A 341 -10.49 16.00 -17.80
C LEU A 341 -11.54 17.12 -17.84
N VAL A 342 -11.07 18.36 -17.87
CA VAL A 342 -11.90 19.58 -17.72
C VAL A 342 -12.26 20.15 -19.09
N ASN A 343 -13.55 20.24 -19.39
CA ASN A 343 -14.06 20.92 -20.58
C ASN A 343 -14.17 22.43 -20.33
N ASP A 344 -13.38 23.22 -21.06
CA ASP A 344 -13.35 24.68 -20.95
C ASP A 344 -14.59 25.37 -21.55
N LEU A 345 -15.35 24.66 -22.40
CA LEU A 345 -16.60 25.16 -23.00
C LEU A 345 -17.82 25.07 -22.07
N LYS A 346 -17.71 24.46 -20.88
CA LYS A 346 -18.80 24.32 -19.91
C LYS A 346 -18.51 25.13 -18.64
N SER A 347 -19.46 25.98 -18.25
CA SER A 347 -19.36 26.84 -17.06
C SER A 347 -19.45 26.04 -15.75
N SER A 348 -18.68 26.42 -14.73
CA SER A 348 -18.75 25.82 -13.40
C SER A 348 -20.03 26.20 -12.65
N THR A 349 -21.03 25.32 -12.60
CA THR A 349 -22.15 25.40 -11.66
C THR A 349 -21.68 25.06 -10.26
N GLN A 350 -21.36 26.08 -9.46
CA GLN A 350 -21.04 25.92 -8.04
C GLN A 350 -22.18 26.43 -7.16
N SER A 351 -22.82 25.52 -6.44
CA SER A 351 -23.35 25.82 -5.12
C SER A 351 -22.20 26.27 -4.20
N GLN A 352 -22.48 27.18 -3.26
CA GLN A 352 -21.44 27.75 -2.41
C GLN A 352 -20.96 26.72 -1.36
N GLY A 353 -19.75 26.20 -1.55
CA GLY A 353 -19.00 25.36 -0.60
C GLY A 353 -17.51 25.71 -0.67
N ASN A 354 -16.82 25.64 0.46
CA ASN A 354 -15.48 26.22 0.64
C ASN A 354 -14.45 25.74 -0.40
N LYS A 355 -13.80 26.71 -1.05
CA LYS A 355 -12.80 26.51 -2.12
C LYS A 355 -11.39 26.27 -1.58
N ASN A 356 -10.54 25.72 -2.47
CA ASN A 356 -9.07 25.68 -2.44
C ASN A 356 -8.40 24.82 -1.36
N SER A 357 -7.50 23.94 -1.81
CA SER A 357 -6.37 23.38 -1.04
C SER A 357 -5.52 22.51 -1.97
N ALA A 358 -4.55 23.12 -2.66
CA ALA A 358 -3.63 22.43 -3.56
C ALA A 358 -2.79 21.39 -2.81
N HIS A 359 -2.74 20.15 -3.31
CA HIS A 359 -1.91 19.11 -2.72
C HIS A 359 -0.52 19.09 -3.34
N LYS A 360 0.43 19.70 -2.61
CA LYS A 360 1.88 19.50 -2.76
C LYS A 360 2.22 18.03 -2.46
N ASN A 361 3.38 17.54 -2.92
CA ASN A 361 3.82 16.16 -2.64
C ASN A 361 4.00 15.94 -1.12
N TYR A 362 3.19 15.07 -0.54
CA TYR A 362 3.30 14.70 0.88
C TYR A 362 4.41 13.68 1.09
N LEU A 363 5.48 14.13 1.76
CA LEU A 363 6.16 13.29 2.74
C LEU A 363 5.19 13.03 3.91
N ASP A 364 5.28 11.92 4.65
CA ASP A 364 4.60 11.75 5.97
C ASP A 364 5.29 12.66 6.99
N LEU A 365 5.10 13.97 6.83
CA LEU A 365 5.27 14.98 7.85
C LEU A 365 3.91 15.18 8.51
N SER A 366 3.56 14.22 9.35
CA SER A 366 2.72 14.38 10.54
C SER A 366 3.34 15.37 11.57
N LYS A 367 3.98 16.45 11.06
CA LYS A 367 4.98 17.29 11.74
C LYS A 367 4.93 18.76 11.31
N SER A 368 3.84 19.45 11.64
CA SER A 368 3.96 20.75 12.31
C SER A 368 4.02 20.47 13.82
N GLY A 369 4.99 19.65 14.22
CA GLY A 369 4.81 18.73 15.33
C GLY A 369 5.97 17.76 15.48
N THR A 370 6.94 18.18 16.28
CA THR A 370 7.89 17.29 16.95
C THR A 370 8.75 16.44 16.01
N LEU A 371 9.81 17.03 15.46
CA LEU A 371 10.89 16.33 14.75
C LEU A 371 11.39 15.08 15.50
N ALA A 372 11.71 15.21 16.78
CA ALA A 372 12.10 14.12 17.68
C ALA A 372 11.87 14.51 19.15
N GLN A 373 11.32 13.62 19.98
CA GLN A 373 11.26 13.79 21.43
C GLN A 373 12.53 13.30 22.13
N ASP A 374 12.82 13.88 23.29
CA ASP A 374 13.73 13.31 24.29
C ASP A 374 13.07 12.07 24.93
N LYS A 375 13.83 11.01 25.28
CA LYS A 375 13.29 9.82 25.98
C LYS A 375 12.58 10.11 27.31
N ASP A 376 12.92 11.21 27.98
CA ASP A 376 12.17 11.65 29.17
C ASP A 376 10.92 12.48 28.82
N TYR A 377 10.76 12.90 27.57
CA TYR A 377 9.70 13.79 27.07
C TYR A 377 9.53 15.07 27.90
N SER A 378 10.61 15.51 28.55
CA SER A 378 10.74 16.88 29.05
C SER A 378 10.90 17.85 27.88
N ARG A 379 11.59 17.44 26.80
CA ARG A 379 11.92 18.27 25.63
C ARG A 379 11.63 17.58 24.31
N TYR A 380 11.49 18.39 23.27
CA TYR A 380 11.36 17.92 21.88
C TYR A 380 11.95 18.92 20.89
N LEU A 381 12.38 18.42 19.74
CA LEU A 381 12.75 19.24 18.59
C LEU A 381 11.52 19.53 17.73
N ASP A 382 11.42 20.72 17.17
CA ASP A 382 10.37 21.11 16.22
C ASP A 382 10.92 22.03 15.11
N VAL A 383 10.11 22.34 14.09
CA VAL A 383 10.49 23.34 13.06
C VAL A 383 9.39 24.35 12.82
N ASP A 384 9.71 25.61 13.08
CA ASP A 384 8.99 26.75 12.55
C ASP A 384 9.65 27.19 11.23
N TYR A 385 9.11 26.70 10.10
CA TYR A 385 9.57 27.13 8.77
C TYR A 385 9.15 28.57 8.42
N GLU A 386 8.15 29.15 9.12
CA GLU A 386 7.65 30.52 8.90
C GLU A 386 8.60 31.57 9.48
N SER A 387 9.10 31.33 10.69
CA SER A 387 10.18 32.13 11.28
C SER A 387 11.58 31.65 10.84
N GLY A 388 11.69 30.48 10.21
CA GLY A 388 12.95 29.91 9.73
C GLY A 388 13.85 29.33 10.83
N TYR A 389 13.27 28.69 11.85
CA TYR A 389 14.01 28.12 12.99
C TYR A 389 13.70 26.63 13.24
N MET A 390 14.75 25.86 13.50
CA MET A 390 14.64 24.62 14.28
C MET A 390 14.60 24.98 15.76
N LEU A 391 13.62 24.45 16.48
CA LEU A 391 13.34 24.77 17.89
C LEU A 391 13.66 23.57 18.79
N LEU A 392 14.20 23.83 19.98
CA LEU A 392 14.19 22.90 21.11
C LEU A 392 13.15 23.41 22.12
N MET A 393 12.02 22.72 22.18
CA MET A 393 10.89 23.01 23.06
C MET A 393 11.00 22.22 24.37
N GLU A 394 10.26 22.64 25.39
CA GLU A 394 10.11 21.92 26.66
C GLU A 394 8.61 21.82 27.00
N ASN A 395 8.13 20.64 27.34
CA ASN A 395 6.70 20.41 27.58
C ASN A 395 6.20 21.28 28.74
N GLY A 396 5.06 21.96 28.52
CA GLY A 396 4.52 22.97 29.43
C GLY A 396 5.14 24.37 29.31
N LYS A 397 6.10 24.63 28.40
CA LYS A 397 6.60 25.98 28.09
C LYS A 397 6.14 26.44 26.71
N SER A 398 5.61 27.66 26.66
CA SER A 398 5.17 28.34 25.43
C SER A 398 6.29 28.98 24.61
N SER A 399 7.54 28.87 25.05
CA SER A 399 8.71 29.44 24.37
C SER A 399 9.84 28.40 24.26
N PRO A 400 10.62 28.40 23.16
CA PRO A 400 11.71 27.47 22.97
C PRO A 400 12.82 27.67 24.01
N VAL A 401 13.38 26.57 24.49
CA VAL A 401 14.62 26.54 25.29
C VAL A 401 15.79 27.08 24.46
N LYS A 402 15.78 26.79 23.16
CA LYS A 402 16.76 27.29 22.18
C LYS A 402 16.18 27.24 20.77
N GLN A 403 16.62 28.15 19.91
CA GLN A 403 16.31 28.18 18.48
C GLN A 403 17.61 28.20 17.65
N ILE A 404 17.58 27.61 16.47
CA ILE A 404 18.66 27.62 15.47
C ILE A 404 18.07 28.03 14.13
N THR A 405 18.64 29.05 13.49
CA THR A 405 18.24 29.49 12.15
C THR A 405 18.52 28.39 11.13
N ILE A 406 17.51 28.05 10.34
CA ILE A 406 17.64 27.19 9.17
C ILE A 406 18.20 28.05 8.02
N GLU A 407 19.20 27.53 7.31
CA GLU A 407 19.84 28.28 6.23
C GLU A 407 18.86 28.43 5.06
N LYS A 408 18.83 29.61 4.42
CA LYS A 408 17.74 30.02 3.52
C LYS A 408 17.31 28.98 2.48
N ASN A 409 18.27 28.33 1.83
CA ASN A 409 18.02 27.30 0.80
C ASN A 409 18.25 25.88 1.37
N SER A 410 17.78 25.62 2.59
CA SER A 410 17.91 24.32 3.26
C SER A 410 16.64 23.93 4.03
N PHE A 411 16.51 22.63 4.29
CA PHE A 411 15.41 22.07 5.08
C PHE A 411 15.83 20.79 5.80
N ILE A 412 15.06 20.37 6.80
CA ILE A 412 15.31 19.16 7.58
C ILE A 412 14.49 18.02 6.99
N GLU A 413 15.17 17.03 6.41
CA GLU A 413 14.53 15.80 5.88
C GLU A 413 14.19 14.81 6.99
N LYS A 414 15.01 14.75 8.05
CA LYS A 414 14.83 13.81 9.17
C LYS A 414 15.54 14.27 10.44
N ALA A 415 14.96 13.92 11.57
CA ALA A 415 15.61 13.98 12.88
C ALA A 415 15.55 12.61 13.56
N LEU A 416 16.57 12.29 14.35
CA LEU A 416 16.68 11.10 15.19
C LEU A 416 17.25 11.51 16.55
N GLU A 417 16.77 10.88 17.62
CA GLU A 417 17.24 11.10 18.99
C GLU A 417 18.12 9.93 19.45
N PHE A 418 19.12 10.25 20.28
CA PHE A 418 19.97 9.29 21.00
C PHE A 418 20.28 9.84 22.40
N ASP A 419 20.84 9.02 23.30
CA ASP A 419 20.91 9.35 24.74
C ASP A 419 21.64 10.67 25.05
N LYS A 420 22.52 11.15 24.16
CA LYS A 420 23.32 12.36 24.35
C LYS A 420 22.97 13.51 23.39
N GLY A 421 21.97 13.35 22.53
CA GLY A 421 21.52 14.43 21.64
C GLY A 421 20.75 13.97 20.42
N TYR A 422 20.99 14.61 19.28
CA TYR A 422 20.19 14.47 18.07
C TYR A 422 21.05 14.36 16.81
N ILE A 423 20.59 13.57 15.84
CA ILE A 423 21.12 13.54 14.48
C ILE A 423 20.07 14.13 13.53
N ILE A 424 20.45 15.17 12.80
CA ILE A 424 19.58 15.91 11.88
C ILE A 424 20.13 15.78 10.45
N VAL A 425 19.28 15.31 9.53
CA VAL A 425 19.58 15.32 8.08
C VAL A 425 19.09 16.64 7.50
N THR A 426 20.03 17.47 7.06
CA THR A 426 19.76 18.77 6.43
C THR A 426 20.01 18.66 4.92
N ALA A 427 18.98 18.87 4.12
CA ALA A 427 19.08 19.02 2.67
C ALA A 427 19.33 20.47 2.29
N TYR A 428 20.15 20.71 1.27
CA TYR A 428 20.45 22.02 0.68
C TYR A 428 20.07 22.00 -0.80
N ALA A 429 19.29 22.98 -1.23
CA ALA A 429 18.64 22.99 -2.55
C ALA A 429 18.91 24.27 -3.35
N ASP A 430 18.33 24.33 -4.55
CA ASP A 430 18.35 25.47 -5.46
C ASP A 430 17.58 26.69 -4.93
N ARG A 431 16.43 26.47 -4.27
CA ARG A 431 15.52 27.50 -3.75
C ARG A 431 15.18 27.29 -2.25
N PRO A 432 14.60 28.28 -1.55
CA PRO A 432 14.13 28.10 -0.17
C PRO A 432 12.92 27.16 -0.05
N VAL A 433 12.58 26.81 1.20
CA VAL A 433 11.25 26.33 1.55
C VAL A 433 10.25 27.46 1.36
N GLU A 434 9.10 27.18 0.73
CA GLU A 434 8.08 28.18 0.42
C GLU A 434 6.78 27.90 1.18
N LEU A 435 6.21 28.94 1.80
CA LEU A 435 4.96 28.86 2.55
C LEU A 435 3.85 29.47 1.73
N THR A 436 2.75 28.75 1.58
CA THR A 436 1.52 29.24 0.94
C THR A 436 0.36 29.09 1.92
N GLU A 437 -0.49 30.11 2.01
CA GLU A 437 -1.73 30.04 2.80
C GLU A 437 -2.91 29.87 1.85
N GLU A 438 -3.64 28.78 2.00
CA GLU A 438 -4.85 28.49 1.23
C GLU A 438 -5.98 28.15 2.20
N SER A 439 -7.07 28.92 2.13
CA SER A 439 -8.30 28.68 2.89
C SER A 439 -8.14 28.62 4.41
N GLY A 440 -7.18 29.38 4.95
CA GLY A 440 -6.86 29.45 6.37
C GLY A 440 -5.90 28.35 6.84
N PHE A 441 -5.42 27.49 5.95
CA PHE A 441 -4.39 26.49 6.22
C PHE A 441 -3.04 26.96 5.64
N LYS A 442 -1.97 26.84 6.43
CA LYS A 442 -0.59 27.11 5.97
C LYS A 442 0.05 25.82 5.46
N PHE A 443 0.59 25.86 4.25
CA PHE A 443 1.20 24.72 3.56
C PHE A 443 2.69 24.97 3.29
N ILE A 444 3.54 24.04 3.72
CA ILE A 444 4.99 24.09 3.51
C ILE A 444 5.33 23.38 2.19
N ASP A 445 6.10 24.03 1.31
CA ASP A 445 6.63 23.46 0.07
C ASP A 445 8.13 23.19 0.16
N PHE A 446 8.54 21.98 -0.19
CA PHE A 446 9.92 21.53 -0.09
C PHE A 446 10.60 21.45 -1.46
N PRO A 447 11.77 22.08 -1.64
CA PRO A 447 12.47 22.08 -2.93
C PRO A 447 13.03 20.70 -3.27
N GLN A 448 12.82 20.28 -4.52
CA GLN A 448 13.15 18.92 -4.99
C GLN A 448 14.61 18.77 -5.46
N ASP A 449 15.21 19.86 -5.97
CA ASP A 449 16.56 19.86 -6.54
C ASP A 449 17.64 20.04 -5.47
N VAL A 450 17.77 19.01 -4.62
CA VAL A 450 18.70 18.96 -3.49
C VAL A 450 20.15 18.74 -3.99
N LYS A 451 20.95 19.79 -3.91
CA LYS A 451 22.36 19.84 -4.33
C LYS A 451 23.33 19.17 -3.37
N ARG A 452 23.01 19.15 -2.06
CA ARG A 452 23.85 18.57 -1.00
C ARG A 452 22.99 18.12 0.17
N ARG A 453 23.45 17.12 0.92
CA ARG A 453 22.88 16.72 2.22
C ARG A 453 23.99 16.70 3.27
N LEU A 454 23.70 17.14 4.48
CA LEU A 454 24.58 17.04 5.65
C LEU A 454 23.89 16.26 6.76
N VAL A 455 24.66 15.42 7.46
CA VAL A 455 24.24 14.81 8.71
C VAL A 455 24.89 15.58 9.84
N LYS A 456 24.08 16.37 10.55
CA LYS A 456 24.50 17.27 11.63
C LYS A 456 24.18 16.62 12.98
N ILE A 457 25.19 16.44 13.83
CA ILE A 457 25.09 15.82 15.15
C ILE A 457 25.15 16.91 16.22
N TYR A 458 24.12 16.99 17.05
CA TYR A 458 23.96 17.96 18.12
C TYR A 458 23.91 17.28 19.50
N ASP A 459 24.23 18.02 20.56
CA ASP A 459 23.94 17.59 21.94
C ASP A 459 22.46 17.83 22.33
N LYS A 460 22.06 17.40 23.53
CA LYS A 460 20.72 17.62 24.14
C LYS A 460 20.32 19.10 24.33
N ASN A 461 21.24 20.04 24.12
CA ASN A 461 20.99 21.49 24.16
C ASN A 461 21.20 22.13 22.77
N LEU A 462 21.08 21.35 21.70
CA LEU A 462 21.28 21.77 20.31
C LEU A 462 22.63 22.46 20.06
N ASN A 463 23.71 22.09 20.74
CA ASN A 463 25.06 22.54 20.37
C ASN A 463 25.63 21.58 19.32
N LEU A 464 26.01 22.11 18.15
CA LEU A 464 26.56 21.32 17.06
C LEU A 464 27.91 20.70 17.48
N GLN A 465 28.01 19.37 17.40
CA GLN A 465 29.19 18.59 17.78
C GLN A 465 30.00 18.15 16.56
N LYS A 466 29.33 17.75 15.48
CA LYS A 466 29.95 17.26 14.25
C LYS A 466 29.02 17.48 13.06
N GLU A 467 29.58 17.81 11.90
CA GLU A 467 28.92 17.67 10.60
C GLU A 467 29.64 16.59 9.79
N ILE A 468 28.87 15.90 8.94
CA ILE A 468 29.33 14.80 8.10
C ILE A 468 28.63 14.99 6.74
N ASP A 469 29.35 14.87 5.62
CA ASP A 469 28.67 14.90 4.33
C ASP A 469 27.90 13.61 4.12
N PHE A 470 26.72 13.71 3.50
CA PHE A 470 25.93 12.53 3.19
C PHE A 470 26.72 11.58 2.28
N VAL A 471 27.54 12.08 1.36
CA VAL A 471 28.36 11.20 0.50
C VAL A 471 29.49 10.45 1.25
N ASP A 472 29.89 10.90 2.44
CA ASP A 472 30.88 10.17 3.26
C ASP A 472 30.26 8.91 3.89
N ILE A 473 28.99 9.01 4.27
CA ILE A 473 28.18 7.89 4.79
C ILE A 473 27.72 7.01 3.62
N PHE A 474 27.30 7.63 2.52
CA PHE A 474 26.67 6.99 1.36
C PHE A 474 27.51 7.22 0.08
N PRO A 475 28.70 6.58 -0.07
CA PRO A 475 29.64 6.88 -1.16
C PRO A 475 29.24 6.37 -2.55
N GLN A 476 28.08 5.72 -2.69
CA GLN A 476 27.53 5.34 -4.00
C GLN A 476 26.66 6.47 -4.57
N LYS A 477 26.83 6.78 -5.86
CA LYS A 477 26.03 7.78 -6.60
C LYS A 477 24.64 7.24 -6.99
N ASN A 478 23.89 6.73 -6.02
CA ASN A 478 22.56 6.16 -6.24
C ASN A 478 21.48 7.22 -5.94
N ASN A 479 20.54 7.42 -6.88
CA ASN A 479 19.50 8.46 -6.78
C ASN A 479 18.49 8.24 -5.64
N TYR A 480 18.53 7.10 -4.94
CA TYR A 480 17.55 6.66 -3.93
C TYR A 480 17.71 7.33 -2.55
N HIS A 481 18.20 8.58 -2.49
CA HIS A 481 18.50 9.27 -1.23
C HIS A 481 17.31 9.35 -0.26
N GLN A 482 16.09 9.60 -0.75
CA GLN A 482 14.89 9.68 0.10
C GLN A 482 14.56 8.34 0.77
N THR A 483 14.68 7.22 0.04
CA THR A 483 14.48 5.85 0.57
C THR A 483 15.54 5.49 1.62
N ILE A 484 16.77 5.95 1.42
CA ILE A 484 17.86 5.79 2.37
C ILE A 484 17.57 6.58 3.65
N VAL A 485 17.20 7.87 3.53
CA VAL A 485 16.87 8.73 4.69
C VAL A 485 15.69 8.15 5.47
N SER A 486 14.62 7.71 4.80
CA SER A 486 13.44 7.15 5.49
C SER A 486 13.77 5.88 6.29
N LYS A 487 14.61 4.99 5.74
CA LYS A 487 15.07 3.74 6.39
C LYS A 487 16.28 3.89 7.34
N MET A 488 16.83 5.10 7.51
CA MET A 488 17.99 5.35 8.39
C MET A 488 17.62 5.36 9.89
N THR A 489 18.48 4.86 10.77
CA THR A 489 18.35 4.96 12.24
C THR A 489 19.72 5.02 12.94
N VAL A 490 19.75 5.33 14.24
CA VAL A 490 20.95 5.60 15.05
C VAL A 490 21.01 4.73 16.31
N SER A 491 22.21 4.33 16.74
CA SER A 491 22.41 3.57 17.99
C SER A 491 22.14 4.42 19.24
N ARG A 492 21.81 3.77 20.37
CA ARG A 492 21.48 4.43 21.65
C ARG A 492 22.56 5.43 22.11
N ASP A 493 23.83 5.18 21.78
CA ASP A 493 24.99 6.01 22.12
C ASP A 493 25.38 7.07 21.07
N GLY A 494 24.74 7.09 19.90
CA GLY A 494 25.04 7.99 18.78
C GLY A 494 26.24 7.61 17.92
N LYS A 495 26.91 6.47 18.19
CA LYS A 495 28.15 6.08 17.49
C LYS A 495 27.96 5.37 16.15
N LYS A 496 26.81 4.74 15.93
CA LYS A 496 26.53 3.95 14.71
C LYS A 496 25.28 4.50 14.05
N ILE A 497 25.34 4.69 12.73
CA ILE A 497 24.18 4.98 11.87
C ILE A 497 23.99 3.75 10.98
N ILE A 498 22.78 3.22 10.89
CA ILE A 498 22.44 2.14 9.95
C ILE A 498 21.33 2.56 9.00
N TRP A 499 21.28 1.89 7.85
CA TRP A 499 20.20 2.01 6.88
C TRP A 499 20.07 0.72 6.07
N ALA A 500 18.87 0.52 5.52
CA ALA A 500 18.60 -0.44 4.46
C ALA A 500 18.32 0.29 3.14
N GLU A 501 18.53 -0.39 2.02
CA GLU A 501 18.14 0.10 0.69
C GLU A 501 16.78 -0.49 0.28
N SER A 502 16.45 -0.47 -1.02
CA SER A 502 15.42 -1.35 -1.60
C SER A 502 15.92 -2.79 -1.83
N SER A 503 17.24 -3.01 -1.78
CA SER A 503 17.89 -4.32 -1.88
C SER A 503 17.92 -5.05 -0.51
N PRO A 504 18.24 -6.37 -0.46
CA PRO A 504 18.50 -7.10 0.79
C PRO A 504 19.76 -6.68 1.57
N LYS A 505 20.29 -5.48 1.34
CA LYS A 505 21.53 -4.98 1.94
C LYS A 505 21.24 -4.16 3.19
N LEU A 506 22.12 -4.30 4.18
CA LEU A 506 22.13 -3.51 5.40
C LEU A 506 23.53 -2.95 5.59
N TYR A 507 23.61 -1.64 5.79
CA TYR A 507 24.85 -0.91 5.94
C TYR A 507 24.94 -0.26 7.30
N MET A 508 26.17 -0.06 7.78
CA MET A 508 26.49 0.62 9.02
C MET A 508 27.67 1.57 8.83
N TYR A 509 27.48 2.82 9.22
CA TYR A 509 28.51 3.85 9.30
C TYR A 509 28.88 4.10 10.76
N ASP A 510 30.18 4.05 11.04
CA ASP A 510 30.76 4.34 12.34
C ASP A 510 31.16 5.83 12.43
N VAL A 511 30.53 6.55 13.36
CA VAL A 511 30.61 8.01 13.49
C VAL A 511 31.96 8.49 14.03
N GLU A 512 32.68 7.65 14.78
CA GLU A 512 33.98 8.01 15.35
C GLU A 512 35.11 7.84 14.32
N THR A 513 35.13 6.72 13.61
CA THR A 513 36.13 6.39 12.59
C THR A 513 35.82 6.96 11.20
N GLY A 514 34.57 7.36 10.94
CA GLY A 514 34.15 7.88 9.64
C GLY A 514 34.05 6.83 8.54
N LYS A 515 33.70 5.57 8.91
CA LYS A 515 33.78 4.42 8.00
C LYS A 515 32.43 3.75 7.78
N THR A 516 32.00 3.67 6.52
CA THR A 516 30.90 2.80 6.07
C THR A 516 31.34 1.35 5.92
N SER A 517 30.43 0.44 6.25
CA SER A 517 30.59 -1.00 6.16
C SER A 517 29.29 -1.68 5.74
N GLU A 518 29.41 -2.72 4.90
CA GLU A 518 28.30 -3.64 4.58
C GLU A 518 28.22 -4.71 5.67
N ILE A 519 27.08 -4.79 6.36
CA ILE A 519 26.89 -5.73 7.48
C ILE A 519 26.01 -6.93 7.09
N LEU A 520 25.05 -6.74 6.15
CA LEU A 520 24.35 -7.80 5.41
C LEU A 520 24.31 -7.49 3.92
N ASN A 521 24.30 -8.54 3.11
CA ASN A 521 24.09 -8.46 1.66
C ASN A 521 23.31 -9.66 1.09
N GLU A 522 23.02 -9.61 -0.20
CA GLU A 522 22.23 -10.58 -0.99
C GLU A 522 22.69 -12.06 -0.85
N THR A 523 23.96 -12.33 -0.53
CA THR A 523 24.45 -13.71 -0.31
C THR A 523 24.19 -14.24 1.11
N SER A 524 23.82 -13.34 2.02
CA SER A 524 23.59 -13.59 3.46
C SER A 524 22.16 -13.29 3.92
N ASN A 525 21.37 -12.60 3.10
CA ASN A 525 20.02 -12.15 3.39
C ASN A 525 19.20 -12.09 2.09
N ASN A 526 17.93 -12.51 2.15
CA ASN A 526 16.96 -12.42 1.06
C ASN A 526 15.72 -11.55 1.39
N ILE A 527 15.78 -10.77 2.48
CA ILE A 527 14.72 -9.89 2.97
C ILE A 527 15.06 -8.45 2.59
N CYS A 528 14.24 -7.81 1.77
CA CYS A 528 14.28 -6.37 1.57
C CYS A 528 13.58 -5.69 2.76
N PHE A 529 14.36 -4.99 3.59
CA PHE A 529 13.84 -4.39 4.82
C PHE A 529 12.94 -3.18 4.51
N SER A 530 11.73 -3.17 5.07
CA SER A 530 10.84 -2.01 5.06
C SER A 530 11.18 -1.04 6.18
N SER A 531 11.61 -1.56 7.35
CA SER A 531 12.06 -0.76 8.49
C SER A 531 13.09 -1.51 9.33
N VAL A 532 14.02 -0.76 9.94
CA VAL A 532 15.09 -1.25 10.83
C VAL A 532 15.23 -0.35 12.05
N LEU A 533 15.43 -0.93 13.24
CA LEU A 533 15.68 -0.22 14.50
C LEU A 533 16.79 -0.89 15.30
N PHE A 534 17.54 -0.11 16.07
CA PHE A 534 18.45 -0.64 17.08
C PHE A 534 17.68 -1.14 18.31
N ALA A 535 18.08 -2.30 18.83
CA ALA A 535 17.56 -2.93 20.04
C ALA A 535 18.73 -3.32 20.94
N GLY A 536 19.36 -2.33 21.56
CA GLY A 536 20.69 -2.47 22.17
C GLY A 536 21.77 -2.45 21.09
N ASP A 537 22.65 -3.46 21.08
CA ASP A 537 23.61 -3.70 19.99
C ASP A 537 23.02 -4.47 18.81
N ASP A 538 21.84 -5.07 18.98
CA ASP A 538 21.13 -5.81 17.93
C ASP A 538 20.34 -4.87 17.00
N ILE A 539 19.98 -5.37 15.82
CA ILE A 539 19.14 -4.69 14.84
C ILE A 539 17.87 -5.52 14.64
N VAL A 540 16.71 -4.94 14.96
CA VAL A 540 15.40 -5.55 14.65
C VAL A 540 14.81 -4.94 13.39
N PHE A 541 14.02 -5.73 12.68
CA PHE A 541 13.54 -5.36 11.36
C PHE A 541 12.19 -5.99 11.04
N TYR A 542 11.52 -5.39 10.05
CA TYR A 542 10.55 -6.09 9.21
C TYR A 542 10.71 -5.73 7.74
N GLY A 543 10.15 -6.55 6.86
CA GLY A 543 10.22 -6.38 5.41
C GLY A 543 9.51 -7.48 4.64
N ILE A 544 9.81 -7.55 3.35
CA ILE A 544 9.35 -8.58 2.43
C ILE A 544 10.53 -9.44 1.98
N ARG A 545 10.29 -10.71 1.66
CA ARG A 545 11.30 -11.56 1.03
C ARG A 545 11.21 -11.43 -0.49
N VAL A 546 12.35 -11.38 -1.15
CA VAL A 546 12.44 -11.39 -2.61
C VAL A 546 11.73 -12.65 -3.15
N ASN A 547 10.77 -12.46 -4.06
CA ASN A 547 9.92 -13.50 -4.67
C ASN A 547 8.86 -14.18 -3.78
N GLU A 548 8.51 -13.65 -2.59
CA GLU A 548 7.40 -14.19 -1.77
C GLU A 548 6.39 -13.10 -1.35
N GLU A 549 5.25 -13.03 -2.04
CA GLU A 549 4.15 -12.09 -1.75
C GLU A 549 3.25 -12.53 -0.57
N GLY A 550 2.49 -11.59 -0.01
CA GLY A 550 1.46 -11.85 1.02
C GLY A 550 1.98 -12.32 2.40
N THR A 551 3.30 -12.42 2.57
CA THR A 551 3.95 -12.94 3.78
C THR A 551 4.83 -11.86 4.41
N PHE A 552 4.52 -11.51 5.65
CA PHE A 552 5.22 -10.53 6.46
C PHE A 552 6.46 -11.16 7.12
N TYR A 553 7.65 -10.63 6.83
CA TYR A 553 8.89 -11.09 7.45
C TYR A 553 9.37 -10.12 8.51
N TYR A 554 9.74 -10.66 9.68
CA TYR A 554 10.24 -9.90 10.82
C TYR A 554 11.36 -10.67 11.53
N GLY A 555 12.23 -9.96 12.24
CA GLY A 555 13.38 -10.63 12.83
C GLY A 555 14.31 -9.76 13.67
N ALA A 556 15.39 -10.40 14.11
CA ALA A 556 16.49 -9.79 14.84
C ALA A 556 17.83 -10.28 14.27
N PHE A 557 18.70 -9.33 13.91
CA PHE A 557 20.05 -9.52 13.43
C PHE A 557 21.07 -9.08 14.50
N GLU A 558 22.08 -9.93 14.71
CA GLU A 558 23.17 -9.76 15.66
C GLU A 558 24.44 -9.32 14.89
N PRO A 559 24.82 -8.02 14.82
CA PRO A 559 25.86 -7.57 13.89
C PRO A 559 27.26 -8.15 14.18
N GLN A 560 27.54 -8.51 15.44
CA GLN A 560 28.83 -9.08 15.87
C GLN A 560 28.99 -10.55 15.45
N SER A 561 27.94 -11.37 15.60
CA SER A 561 27.94 -12.79 15.23
C SER A 561 27.54 -13.02 13.76
N LYS A 562 27.03 -11.98 13.09
CA LYS A 562 26.36 -12.02 11.78
C LYS A 562 25.18 -13.00 11.72
N LYS A 563 24.59 -13.35 12.86
CA LYS A 563 23.44 -14.25 12.95
C LYS A 563 22.14 -13.48 12.77
N MET A 564 21.29 -13.96 11.87
CA MET A 564 19.95 -13.43 11.63
C MET A 564 18.90 -14.45 12.06
N ASN A 565 17.92 -14.02 12.84
CA ASN A 565 16.80 -14.83 13.32
C ASN A 565 15.54 -14.29 12.62
N VAL A 566 14.93 -15.10 11.75
CA VAL A 566 13.84 -14.69 10.83
C VAL A 566 12.56 -15.43 11.17
N PHE A 567 11.45 -14.69 11.17
CA PHE A 567 10.09 -15.18 11.34
C PHE A 567 9.20 -14.70 10.20
N ALA A 568 8.12 -15.44 9.97
CA ALA A 568 7.15 -15.16 8.92
C ALA A 568 5.73 -15.22 9.49
N GLU A 569 4.86 -14.31 9.07
CA GLU A 569 3.44 -14.31 9.36
C GLU A 569 2.64 -14.08 8.07
N LYS A 570 1.46 -14.69 7.95
CA LYS A 570 0.56 -14.40 6.82
C LYS A 570 -0.50 -13.39 7.21
N ASN A 571 -0.88 -12.54 6.26
CA ASN A 571 -1.94 -11.55 6.41
C ASN A 571 -1.73 -10.63 7.63
N PHE A 572 -0.50 -10.18 7.88
CA PHE A 572 -0.14 -9.25 8.97
C PHE A 572 0.49 -7.99 8.37
N ASN A 573 0.03 -6.81 8.77
CA ASN A 573 0.46 -5.54 8.18
C ASN A 573 1.13 -4.65 9.23
N CYS A 574 2.43 -4.78 9.43
CA CYS A 574 3.13 -3.98 10.44
C CYS A 574 3.33 -2.52 10.00
N VAL A 575 2.86 -1.58 10.82
CA VAL A 575 3.07 -0.13 10.62
C VAL A 575 4.12 0.46 11.57
N ARG A 576 4.43 -0.21 12.68
CA ARG A 576 5.36 0.27 13.70
C ARG A 576 6.00 -0.88 14.50
N MET A 577 7.28 -0.71 14.83
CA MET A 577 8.00 -1.51 15.82
C MET A 577 8.20 -0.69 17.09
N ARG A 578 7.99 -1.28 18.26
CA ARG A 578 8.33 -0.68 19.56
C ARG A 578 9.34 -1.55 20.30
N VAL A 579 10.40 -0.91 20.79
CA VAL A 579 11.55 -1.57 21.43
C VAL A 579 11.57 -1.25 22.92
N SER A 580 11.59 -2.29 23.74
CA SER A 580 11.88 -2.23 25.18
C SER A 580 13.22 -2.92 25.46
N GLN A 581 13.73 -2.83 26.70
CA GLN A 581 15.03 -3.43 27.08
C GLN A 581 15.14 -4.95 26.81
N LYS A 582 14.01 -5.68 26.76
CA LYS A 582 13.97 -7.15 26.61
C LYS A 582 13.18 -7.64 25.40
N TYR A 583 12.37 -6.78 24.79
CA TYR A 583 11.38 -7.20 23.82
C TYR A 583 11.23 -6.17 22.70
N VAL A 584 10.81 -6.66 21.54
CA VAL A 584 10.27 -5.83 20.46
C VAL A 584 8.88 -6.34 20.13
N VAL A 585 7.95 -5.41 19.94
CA VAL A 585 6.57 -5.71 19.51
C VAL A 585 6.28 -4.99 18.18
N PHE A 586 5.41 -5.61 17.38
CA PHE A 586 5.06 -5.18 16.03
C PHE A 586 3.55 -4.90 15.99
N GLU A 587 3.17 -3.69 15.61
CA GLU A 587 1.79 -3.16 15.68
C GLU A 587 1.16 -3.06 14.27
N GLU A 588 -0.16 -3.26 14.14
CA GLU A 588 -0.88 -3.24 12.86
C GLU A 588 -1.51 -1.90 12.47
N ASP A 589 -1.92 -1.04 13.41
CA ASP A 589 -2.30 0.35 13.12
C ASP A 589 -1.56 1.34 14.06
N ARG A 590 -1.46 2.60 13.62
CA ARG A 590 -0.92 3.75 14.37
C ARG A 590 -2.02 4.60 15.00
N ASN A 591 -3.27 4.44 14.55
CA ASN A 591 -4.40 5.29 14.96
C ASN A 591 -5.24 4.60 16.05
N PRO A 592 -5.22 5.11 17.29
CA PRO A 592 -5.92 4.47 18.39
C PRO A 592 -7.44 4.65 18.39
N MET A 593 -8.01 5.36 17.41
CA MET A 593 -9.46 5.50 17.17
C MET A 593 -10.00 4.53 16.11
N LYS A 594 -9.16 3.67 15.52
CA LYS A 594 -9.62 2.59 14.64
C LYS A 594 -9.74 1.27 15.40
N SER A 595 -10.53 0.33 14.90
CA SER A 595 -10.43 -1.07 15.32
C SER A 595 -9.51 -1.88 14.40
N SER A 596 -8.94 -2.94 14.99
CA SER A 596 -7.83 -3.74 14.45
C SER A 596 -7.91 -5.17 15.01
N SER A 597 -7.13 -6.12 14.47
CA SER A 597 -7.44 -7.55 14.63
C SER A 597 -7.07 -8.18 15.99
N GLY A 598 -6.58 -7.39 16.96
CA GLY A 598 -6.10 -7.91 18.24
C GLY A 598 -4.78 -8.70 18.18
N ARG A 599 -4.15 -8.87 17.01
CA ARG A 599 -2.95 -9.70 16.87
C ARG A 599 -1.68 -8.89 17.12
N LEU A 600 -0.92 -9.24 18.14
CA LEU A 600 0.40 -8.67 18.38
C LEU A 600 1.49 -9.72 18.18
N LEU A 601 2.47 -9.39 17.34
CA LEU A 601 3.70 -10.19 17.18
C LEU A 601 4.81 -9.56 18.04
N GLY A 602 5.71 -10.40 18.55
CA GLY A 602 6.87 -9.91 19.27
C GLY A 602 8.09 -10.81 19.17
N ILE A 603 9.24 -10.25 19.51
CA ILE A 603 10.53 -10.96 19.62
C ILE A 603 11.10 -10.73 21.01
N ASP A 604 11.52 -11.82 21.64
CA ASP A 604 12.31 -11.87 22.87
C ASP A 604 13.79 -11.61 22.53
N LEU A 605 14.32 -10.45 22.92
CA LEU A 605 15.66 -10.00 22.52
C LEU A 605 16.78 -10.85 23.14
N GLN A 606 16.54 -11.49 24.28
CA GLN A 606 17.54 -12.33 24.95
C GLN A 606 17.62 -13.73 24.33
N THR A 607 16.48 -14.36 24.03
CA THR A 607 16.42 -15.72 23.49
C THR A 607 16.35 -15.78 21.96
N LYS A 608 16.16 -14.63 21.30
CA LYS A 608 15.93 -14.48 19.85
C LYS A 608 14.76 -15.32 19.33
N LYS A 609 13.73 -15.52 20.15
CA LYS A 609 12.50 -16.25 19.76
C LYS A 609 11.35 -15.29 19.55
N ASN A 610 10.49 -15.57 18.57
CA ASN A 610 9.22 -14.87 18.44
C ASN A 610 8.18 -15.40 19.44
N PHE A 611 7.14 -14.59 19.64
CA PHE A 611 5.89 -14.97 20.27
C PHE A 611 4.74 -14.24 19.57
N LYS A 612 3.52 -14.74 19.76
CA LYS A 612 2.28 -14.10 19.33
C LYS A 612 1.40 -13.88 20.55
N MET A 613 0.60 -12.81 20.54
CA MET A 613 -0.46 -12.56 21.51
C MET A 613 -1.74 -12.21 20.74
N GLN A 614 -2.87 -12.64 21.28
CA GLN A 614 -4.20 -12.19 20.86
C GLN A 614 -4.75 -11.36 22.01
N LEU A 615 -5.12 -10.11 21.72
CA LEU A 615 -5.74 -9.17 22.65
C LEU A 615 -7.27 -9.20 22.49
N ASP A 616 -7.98 -8.70 23.49
CA ASP A 616 -9.40 -9.01 23.73
C ASP A 616 -10.34 -7.98 23.08
N GLY A 617 -10.54 -8.12 21.77
CA GLY A 617 -11.57 -7.44 21.00
C GLY A 617 -11.24 -6.00 20.59
N GLU A 618 -10.91 -5.81 19.30
CA GLU A 618 -10.63 -4.51 18.67
C GLU A 618 -9.45 -3.72 19.30
N GLU A 619 -8.32 -4.39 19.58
CA GLU A 619 -7.13 -3.80 20.22
C GLU A 619 -5.80 -4.10 19.52
N ASN A 620 -5.28 -3.18 18.71
CA ASN A 620 -3.89 -3.17 18.22
C ASN A 620 -3.51 -1.76 17.78
N ASN A 621 -3.64 -0.85 18.74
CA ASN A 621 -3.81 0.58 18.53
C ASN A 621 -2.62 1.38 19.07
N MET A 622 -2.12 0.94 20.23
CA MET A 622 -0.82 1.32 20.78
C MET A 622 -0.44 0.35 21.90
N ALA A 623 0.66 -0.40 21.78
CA ALA A 623 1.02 -1.43 22.76
C ALA A 623 2.54 -1.60 22.97
N ILE A 624 3.01 -1.76 24.22
CA ILE A 624 4.43 -1.96 24.54
C ILE A 624 4.66 -2.95 25.68
N ALA A 625 5.73 -3.76 25.56
CA ALA A 625 6.21 -4.62 26.62
C ALA A 625 7.06 -3.83 27.63
N THR A 626 6.78 -3.99 28.92
CA THR A 626 7.55 -3.38 30.04
C THR A 626 9.03 -3.76 30.00
N ASN A 627 9.92 -2.89 30.49
CA ASN A 627 11.38 -3.10 30.44
C ASN A 627 11.86 -4.27 31.33
N ASP A 628 11.18 -4.53 32.45
CA ASP A 628 11.43 -5.73 33.26
C ASP A 628 10.85 -7.01 32.62
N GLY A 629 9.92 -6.87 31.68
CA GLY A 629 9.39 -7.97 30.88
C GLY A 629 8.26 -8.76 31.53
N LYS A 630 7.60 -8.20 32.55
CA LYS A 630 6.44 -8.83 33.21
C LYS A 630 5.15 -8.68 32.39
N TYR A 631 4.91 -7.49 31.86
CA TYR A 631 3.62 -7.08 31.31
C TYR A 631 3.72 -6.51 29.90
N LEU A 632 2.64 -6.64 29.13
CA LEU A 632 2.34 -5.85 27.94
C LEU A 632 1.26 -4.82 28.33
N ILE A 633 1.49 -3.54 28.05
CA ILE A 633 0.47 -2.50 28.16
C ILE A 633 -0.09 -2.22 26.77
N ALA A 634 -1.41 -2.24 26.62
CA ALA A 634 -2.12 -1.87 25.41
C ALA A 634 -3.13 -0.75 25.72
N ILE A 635 -3.47 0.06 24.72
CA ILE A 635 -4.48 1.12 24.84
C ILE A 635 -5.51 0.99 23.73
N LYS A 636 -6.79 1.03 24.12
CA LYS A 636 -7.95 1.14 23.24
C LYS A 636 -8.60 2.52 23.41
N SER A 637 -9.17 3.08 22.35
CA SER A 637 -10.12 4.20 22.47
C SER A 637 -11.54 3.69 22.29
N ASN A 638 -12.44 4.17 23.13
CA ASN A 638 -13.86 3.89 23.07
C ASN A 638 -14.58 4.94 22.22
N SER A 639 -15.78 4.63 21.74
CA SER A 639 -16.58 5.52 20.89
C SER A 639 -17.11 6.78 21.59
N ASP A 640 -17.07 6.82 22.94
CA ASP A 640 -17.35 8.00 23.75
C ASP A 640 -16.13 8.92 23.95
N GLY A 641 -14.98 8.58 23.36
CA GLY A 641 -13.71 9.30 23.50
C GLY A 641 -12.93 8.96 24.77
N SER A 642 -13.39 8.01 25.61
CA SER A 642 -12.59 7.51 26.73
C SER A 642 -11.52 6.53 26.25
N HIS A 643 -10.47 6.32 27.05
CA HIS A 643 -9.35 5.44 26.69
C HIS A 643 -9.14 4.35 27.73
N CYS A 644 -9.25 3.10 27.30
CA CYS A 644 -8.99 1.94 28.15
C CYS A 644 -7.50 1.60 28.12
N ILE A 645 -6.83 1.63 29.27
CA ILE A 645 -5.47 1.11 29.43
C ILE A 645 -5.57 -0.31 29.98
N ARG A 646 -5.12 -1.30 29.20
CA ARG A 646 -5.05 -2.70 29.61
C ARG A 646 -3.64 -3.14 29.90
N GLN A 647 -3.48 -3.84 31.03
CA GLN A 647 -2.25 -4.51 31.42
C GLN A 647 -2.43 -6.01 31.27
N TYR A 648 -1.78 -6.59 30.27
CA TYR A 648 -1.69 -8.03 30.05
C TYR A 648 -0.45 -8.63 30.71
N LYS A 649 -0.54 -9.87 31.18
CA LYS A 649 0.61 -10.72 31.49
C LYS A 649 1.37 -11.00 30.18
N LEU A 650 2.64 -10.63 30.08
CA LEU A 650 3.37 -10.75 28.81
C LEU A 650 3.45 -12.23 28.36
N LYS A 651 3.19 -12.48 27.06
CA LYS A 651 3.04 -13.83 26.47
C LYS A 651 1.83 -14.63 26.98
N SER A 652 0.79 -13.96 27.49
CA SER A 652 -0.51 -14.56 27.85
C SER A 652 -1.66 -13.60 27.56
N ASP A 653 -2.80 -14.21 27.26
CA ASP A 653 -4.16 -13.67 27.24
C ASP A 653 -4.65 -13.06 28.57
N LYS A 654 -4.06 -13.40 29.72
CA LYS A 654 -4.50 -12.90 31.03
C LYS A 654 -4.35 -11.37 31.14
N ILE A 655 -5.49 -10.68 31.16
CA ILE A 655 -5.59 -9.31 31.72
C ILE A 655 -5.29 -9.38 33.22
N VAL A 656 -4.40 -8.50 33.67
CA VAL A 656 -3.99 -8.33 35.07
C VAL A 656 -4.67 -7.09 35.67
N HIS A 657 -4.80 -6.02 34.88
CA HIS A 657 -5.50 -4.81 35.27
C HIS A 657 -6.09 -4.09 34.05
N GLU A 658 -7.15 -3.32 34.29
CA GLU A 658 -7.81 -2.45 33.33
C GLU A 658 -8.14 -1.12 34.04
N GLU A 659 -7.82 0.02 33.41
CA GLU A 659 -8.06 1.36 33.95
C GLU A 659 -8.64 2.25 32.83
N ILE A 660 -9.81 2.86 33.06
CA ILE A 660 -10.48 3.75 32.09
C ILE A 660 -10.07 5.20 32.35
N VAL A 661 -9.52 5.84 31.33
CA VAL A 661 -9.10 7.24 31.32
C VAL A 661 -10.18 8.10 30.65
N ALA A 662 -10.56 9.21 31.28
CA ALA A 662 -11.60 10.11 30.78
C ALA A 662 -11.18 10.88 29.51
N PRO A 663 -12.14 11.25 28.62
CA PRO A 663 -11.85 11.99 27.38
C PRO A 663 -11.11 13.32 27.57
N GLU A 664 -11.25 13.95 28.74
CA GLU A 664 -10.62 15.24 29.09
C GLU A 664 -9.07 15.22 29.04
N MET A 665 -8.46 14.02 29.05
CA MET A 665 -7.01 13.85 28.88
C MET A 665 -6.53 14.10 27.45
N GLY A 666 -7.43 14.01 26.46
CA GLY A 666 -7.10 14.05 25.03
C GLY A 666 -6.79 12.67 24.44
N ILE A 667 -6.54 12.63 23.13
CA ILE A 667 -6.32 11.39 22.36
C ILE A 667 -4.91 10.84 22.65
N PRO A 668 -4.72 9.54 22.93
CA PRO A 668 -3.40 8.96 23.12
C PRO A 668 -2.58 9.05 21.81
N ILE A 669 -1.34 9.54 21.90
CA ILE A 669 -0.46 9.71 20.72
C ILE A 669 0.83 8.90 20.80
N GLU A 670 1.31 8.55 22.00
CA GLU A 670 2.56 7.79 22.13
C GLU A 670 2.64 6.97 23.43
N ILE A 671 3.33 5.81 23.39
CA ILE A 671 3.64 4.97 24.57
C ILE A 671 5.09 4.51 24.54
N TYR A 672 5.76 4.60 25.68
CA TYR A 672 7.15 4.17 25.80
C TYR A 672 7.49 3.72 27.23
N THR A 673 8.56 2.94 27.38
CA THR A 673 9.11 2.57 28.68
C THR A 673 10.22 3.54 29.10
N ARG A 674 10.31 3.82 30.40
CA ARG A 674 11.52 4.41 31.01
C ARG A 674 12.39 3.31 31.60
N ASP A 675 13.62 3.61 32.00
CA ASP A 675 14.52 2.63 32.63
C ASP A 675 14.05 2.18 34.06
N GLU A 676 12.83 2.58 34.49
CA GLU A 676 12.10 2.03 35.64
C GLU A 676 11.39 0.69 35.29
N PRO A 677 11.36 -0.31 36.20
CA PRO A 677 10.63 -1.58 35.98
C PRO A 677 9.11 -1.39 36.06
N SER A 678 8.32 -2.29 35.43
CA SER A 678 6.85 -2.32 35.54
C SER A 678 6.17 -0.95 35.35
N THR A 679 6.73 -0.13 34.45
CA THR A 679 6.34 1.27 34.24
C THR A 679 6.34 1.59 32.75
N CYS A 680 5.32 2.33 32.30
CA CYS A 680 5.34 3.04 31.01
C CYS A 680 4.86 4.48 31.18
N ILE A 681 5.20 5.31 30.20
CA ILE A 681 4.61 6.64 30.04
C ILE A 681 3.69 6.59 28.82
N ILE A 682 2.51 7.20 28.97
CA ILE A 682 1.50 7.35 27.94
C ILE A 682 1.31 8.84 27.71
N LEU A 683 1.34 9.27 26.44
CA LEU A 683 1.08 10.64 26.05
C LEU A 683 -0.31 10.78 25.46
N PHE A 684 -1.01 11.82 25.87
CA PHE A 684 -2.31 12.22 25.34
C PHE A 684 -2.22 13.64 24.77
N GLN A 685 -2.90 13.92 23.67
CA GLN A 685 -2.96 15.24 23.03
C GLN A 685 -4.40 15.75 23.00
N LYS A 686 -4.62 16.94 23.56
CA LYS A 686 -5.90 17.65 23.53
C LYS A 686 -6.08 18.46 22.24
N ASP A 687 -7.32 18.84 21.95
CA ASP A 687 -7.72 19.67 20.80
C ASP A 687 -6.99 21.03 20.72
N ASN A 688 -6.53 21.56 21.86
CA ASN A 688 -5.74 22.80 21.95
C ASN A 688 -4.24 22.60 21.64
N GLY A 689 -3.81 21.38 21.29
CA GLY A 689 -2.42 21.01 21.04
C GLY A 689 -1.60 20.68 22.30
N GLU A 690 -2.17 20.81 23.51
CA GLU A 690 -1.49 20.47 24.77
C GLU A 690 -1.24 18.96 24.85
N VAL A 691 0.01 18.57 25.14
CA VAL A 691 0.42 17.17 25.33
C VAL A 691 0.59 16.88 26.82
N ILE A 692 -0.21 15.95 27.34
CA ILE A 692 -0.15 15.46 28.73
C ILE A 692 0.65 14.16 28.77
N SER A 693 1.61 14.07 29.70
CA SER A 693 2.40 12.87 29.99
C SER A 693 1.88 12.17 31.25
N CYS A 694 1.19 11.04 31.09
CA CYS A 694 0.73 10.19 32.18
C CYS A 694 1.73 9.07 32.49
N LYS A 695 2.12 8.89 33.76
CA LYS A 695 2.94 7.75 34.20
C LYS A 695 2.04 6.61 34.68
N TYR A 696 1.96 5.55 33.89
CA TYR A 696 1.25 4.32 34.26
C TYR A 696 2.20 3.37 34.99
N ASN A 697 1.84 3.04 36.23
CA ASN A 697 2.56 2.07 37.07
C ASN A 697 1.75 0.77 37.05
N CYS A 698 2.34 -0.32 36.59
CA CYS A 698 1.66 -1.62 36.52
C CYS A 698 1.27 -2.10 37.92
N LYS A 699 0.08 -2.68 38.06
CA LYS A 699 -0.31 -3.36 39.31
C LYS A 699 0.34 -4.75 39.35
N GLU A 700 0.58 -5.32 40.54
CA GLU A 700 1.04 -6.71 40.64
C GLU A 700 -0.15 -7.70 40.51
N GLU A 701 0.15 -9.00 40.32
CA GLU A 701 -0.84 -10.07 40.05
C GLU A 701 -1.44 -10.73 41.29
#